data_AF-A0AA38RAC5-F1
#
_entry.id   AF-A0AA38RAC5-F1
#
_cell.length_a   1.000
_cell.length_b   1.000
_cell.length_c   1.000
_cell.angle_alpha   90.00
_cell.angle_beta   90.00
_cell.angle_gamma   90.00
#
_symmetry.space_group_name_H-M   'P 1'
#
loop_
_entity.id
_entity.type
_entity.pdbx_description
1 polymer ?
#
loop_
_entity_poly.entity_id
_entity_poly.type
_entity_poly.pdbx_seq_one_letter_code
_entity_poly.pdbx_strand_id
1 'polypeptide(L)'
;MKCLQKFAVAVSLAASQVSSHYIFWQFSLGSTKYPVYEYIRENTNQNSPVTDLSSSDLRCNVGANGSTTETITVKAGDQFTFTLDTPVYHQGPISLFMSKASTTASAYDGSGSWFKIYDWGPDFSSGQATWPMYGSYTYNIPTCIPDGEYLLRIQSLAIHNPYPAGIPQFYISCAQVKVTDGGSATPTPTVSIPGAFKSTDPGYTVNIYTNFHNYTVPAGPVDDSGLFEITEDDLVSKKTLLSLCRTARRLRDIAQPLLYHRYYSARLRHKDLVLFLRTIVERPDLAYHVRTAHIAIIEYRMFNSSNSAIPAPMKASFGRVGVTVPEGIDIGNRYAVYQAMAQLIVAQLPRVQDLDLVLSSYESPTENVFWVFDQLADAEPRKVTFYHLRNIRFHGEQAQEDISLRSLSRFLSLAPNLQRLLTAYCYGDSRLSGTLPLANVVDLRLNLTRHTLGQLQPILSSCGPLQKFAYESDRDSEGDEVSPRQLAAALLHHRDTLRWLELRFSGDVAEGEEIESLKAFSQLETLRIDVAGFGSPNRLPPDDNSLLVNALPGSIQDLAILDIIQEEGRHILEIAKKRSLFPELHRVGVDGTPIDTYDKEACTALENAFAEAGIGFRLKVSVCGGGCRTHFRSNPDTRRSWYVVNVADRRTTISKTRVQLSPREKLPDAGKFFGADLPSDR
;
A
#
# COMPACT_ATOMS: atom_id res chain seq x y z
N MET A 1 30.82 -79.97 -4.05
CA MET A 1 29.57 -79.41 -4.58
C MET A 1 28.95 -78.57 -3.46
N LYS A 2 28.99 -77.23 -3.53
CA LYS A 2 27.84 -76.36 -3.90
C LYS A 2 26.52 -76.86 -3.27
N CYS A 3 25.65 -76.09 -2.64
CA CYS A 3 25.57 -74.73 -2.12
C CYS A 3 24.12 -74.62 -1.58
N LEU A 4 23.88 -73.92 -0.46
CA LEU A 4 22.63 -73.22 -0.08
C LEU A 4 21.35 -74.08 0.09
N GLN A 5 20.32 -73.75 0.88
CA GLN A 5 19.85 -72.48 1.42
C GLN A 5 18.85 -72.76 2.57
N LYS A 6 19.03 -72.11 3.71
CA LYS A 6 17.99 -71.93 4.74
C LYS A 6 17.20 -70.67 4.39
N PHE A 7 15.88 -70.70 4.40
CA PHE A 7 15.05 -69.50 4.40
C PHE A 7 14.34 -69.38 5.75
N ALA A 8 14.77 -68.40 6.54
CA ALA A 8 14.01 -67.85 7.65
C ALA A 8 13.25 -66.62 7.11
N VAL A 9 11.94 -66.58 7.32
CA VAL A 9 11.11 -65.42 7.00
C VAL A 9 11.18 -64.46 8.18
N ALA A 10 11.81 -63.30 7.99
CA ALA A 10 11.75 -62.16 8.89
C ALA A 10 10.72 -61.16 8.34
N VAL A 11 9.66 -60.90 9.09
CA VAL A 11 8.68 -59.84 8.79
C VAL A 11 9.22 -58.53 9.35
N SER A 12 9.68 -57.65 8.47
CA SER A 12 10.08 -56.29 8.81
C SER A 12 8.84 -55.40 8.93
N LEU A 13 8.48 -54.97 10.15
CA LEU A 13 7.63 -53.79 10.34
C LEU A 13 8.45 -52.55 9.95
N ALA A 14 8.25 -52.04 8.74
CA ALA A 14 8.66 -50.69 8.39
C ALA A 14 7.63 -49.72 8.99
N ALA A 15 7.97 -49.10 10.12
CA ALA A 15 7.26 -47.91 10.57
C ALA A 15 7.50 -46.79 9.55
N SER A 16 6.48 -46.42 8.78
CA SER A 16 6.49 -45.18 8.01
C SER A 16 6.54 -44.02 9.01
N GLN A 17 7.69 -43.38 9.12
CA GLN A 17 7.81 -42.07 9.75
C GLN A 17 7.02 -41.09 8.88
N VAL A 18 5.72 -40.93 9.15
CA VAL A 18 4.96 -39.80 8.61
C VAL A 18 5.46 -38.58 9.36
N SER A 19 6.43 -37.87 8.77
CA SER A 19 6.93 -36.60 9.28
C SER A 19 5.77 -35.63 9.40
N SER A 20 5.38 -35.31 10.65
CA SER A 20 4.15 -34.57 10.98
C SER A 20 4.28 -33.04 10.84
N HIS A 21 5.39 -32.56 10.24
CA HIS A 21 5.72 -31.15 10.07
C HIS A 21 6.63 -30.90 8.84
N TYR A 22 6.89 -29.63 8.48
CA TYR A 22 7.65 -29.20 7.30
C TYR A 22 8.62 -28.03 7.57
N ILE A 23 9.64 -27.85 6.72
CA ILE A 23 10.70 -26.83 6.82
C ILE A 23 10.93 -26.17 5.45
N PHE A 24 11.12 -24.84 5.43
CA PHE A 24 11.57 -24.12 4.23
C PHE A 24 13.10 -24.12 4.16
N TRP A 25 13.68 -25.19 3.61
CA TRP A 25 15.11 -25.46 3.75
C TRP A 25 15.98 -25.06 2.54
N GLN A 26 15.38 -24.70 1.41
CA GLN A 26 16.11 -24.53 0.16
C GLN A 26 15.71 -23.27 -0.61
N PHE A 27 16.71 -22.50 -1.05
CA PHE A 27 16.52 -21.24 -1.77
C PHE A 27 16.78 -21.42 -3.28
N SER A 28 16.09 -20.65 -4.11
CA SER A 28 16.38 -20.55 -5.54
C SER A 28 16.31 -19.09 -5.99
N LEU A 29 17.18 -18.72 -6.94
CA LEU A 29 17.17 -17.41 -7.62
C LEU A 29 16.91 -17.65 -9.10
N GLY A 30 15.76 -17.17 -9.59
CA GLY A 30 15.23 -17.54 -10.90
C GLY A 30 15.09 -19.06 -11.03
N SER A 31 15.72 -19.65 -12.04
CA SER A 31 15.74 -21.09 -12.27
C SER A 31 16.84 -21.84 -11.51
N THR A 32 17.76 -21.13 -10.85
CA THR A 32 18.91 -21.75 -10.18
C THR A 32 18.50 -22.18 -8.77
N LYS A 33 18.57 -23.49 -8.53
CA LYS A 33 18.25 -24.10 -7.24
C LYS A 33 19.54 -24.38 -6.48
N TYR A 34 19.68 -23.76 -5.31
CA TYR A 34 20.89 -23.86 -4.50
C TYR A 34 20.81 -25.04 -3.52
N PRO A 35 21.95 -25.59 -3.07
CA PRO A 35 22.03 -26.49 -1.91
C PRO A 35 21.16 -26.08 -0.72
N VAL A 36 20.71 -27.09 0.02
CA VAL A 36 19.91 -26.92 1.23
C VAL A 36 20.74 -26.13 2.26
N TYR A 37 20.10 -25.14 2.91
CA TYR A 37 20.69 -24.23 3.90
C TYR A 37 21.90 -23.38 3.46
N GLU A 38 22.24 -23.33 2.16
CA GLU A 38 23.36 -22.48 1.69
C GLU A 38 23.09 -21.00 1.98
N TYR A 39 21.89 -20.53 1.61
CA TYR A 39 21.45 -19.14 1.86
C TYR A 39 20.36 -19.01 2.91
N ILE A 40 19.88 -20.12 3.46
CA ILE A 40 18.86 -20.16 4.52
C ILE A 40 19.54 -20.58 5.82
N ARG A 41 19.26 -19.85 6.90
CA ARG A 41 19.78 -20.19 8.23
C ARG A 41 19.21 -21.53 8.69
N GLU A 42 20.09 -22.49 8.89
CA GLU A 42 19.73 -23.81 9.41
C GLU A 42 19.31 -23.69 10.87
N ASN A 43 18.12 -24.20 11.17
CA ASN A 43 17.53 -24.22 12.51
C ASN A 43 17.81 -25.56 13.21
N THR A 44 17.87 -25.57 14.54
CA THR A 44 18.25 -26.78 15.32
C THR A 44 17.05 -27.58 15.83
N ASN A 45 15.85 -26.99 15.82
CA ASN A 45 14.59 -27.66 16.19
C ASN A 45 13.94 -28.45 15.03
N GLN A 46 14.67 -28.68 13.93
CA GLN A 46 14.22 -29.46 12.78
C GLN A 46 12.86 -28.95 12.25
N ASN A 47 11.88 -29.83 12.10
CA ASN A 47 10.55 -29.46 11.61
C ASN A 47 9.59 -29.04 12.73
N SER A 48 10.06 -28.90 13.97
CA SER A 48 9.19 -28.47 15.08
C SER A 48 8.80 -26.99 14.92
N PRO A 49 7.55 -26.62 15.22
CA PRO A 49 7.11 -25.24 15.12
C PRO A 49 7.57 -24.41 16.33
N VAL A 50 7.65 -23.10 16.15
CA VAL A 50 7.68 -22.12 17.24
C VAL A 50 6.24 -21.78 17.62
N THR A 51 5.92 -21.72 18.91
CA THR A 51 4.54 -21.45 19.40
C THR A 51 4.49 -20.29 20.39
N ASP A 52 5.60 -19.97 21.05
CA ASP A 52 5.69 -18.88 22.02
C ASP A 52 5.76 -17.52 21.31
N LEU A 53 4.70 -16.70 21.48
CA LEU A 53 4.56 -15.36 20.90
C LEU A 53 5.60 -14.35 21.40
N SER A 54 6.23 -14.62 22.55
CA SER A 54 7.26 -13.77 23.15
C SER A 54 8.68 -14.16 22.76
N SER A 55 8.88 -15.34 22.16
CA SER A 55 10.21 -15.86 21.86
C SER A 55 10.88 -15.11 20.70
N SER A 56 12.17 -14.81 20.85
CA SER A 56 13.03 -14.32 19.76
C SER A 56 13.15 -15.31 18.59
N ASP A 57 12.88 -16.59 18.83
CA ASP A 57 12.89 -17.63 17.79
C ASP A 57 11.83 -17.38 16.71
N LEU A 58 10.82 -16.54 16.97
CA LEU A 58 9.87 -16.12 15.94
C LEU A 58 10.51 -15.35 14.78
N ARG A 59 11.73 -14.80 14.96
CA ARG A 59 12.45 -14.10 13.88
C ARG A 59 12.86 -15.08 12.79
N CYS A 60 13.71 -16.04 13.12
CA CYS A 60 14.34 -16.91 12.14
C CYS A 60 14.35 -18.40 12.52
N ASN A 61 13.55 -18.81 13.51
CA ASN A 61 13.47 -20.14 14.10
C ASN A 61 14.59 -20.45 15.12
N VAL A 62 14.41 -21.53 15.89
CA VAL A 62 15.28 -21.91 17.01
C VAL A 62 16.68 -22.28 16.50
N GLY A 63 17.71 -21.66 17.08
CA GLY A 63 19.11 -21.96 16.77
C GLY A 63 19.58 -21.52 15.39
N ALA A 64 18.76 -20.77 14.65
CA ALA A 64 19.11 -20.26 13.32
C ALA A 64 20.30 -19.29 13.37
N ASN A 65 21.46 -19.73 12.87
CA ASN A 65 22.72 -18.98 12.95
C ASN A 65 23.09 -18.35 11.60
N GLY A 66 23.26 -17.02 11.57
CA GLY A 66 23.69 -16.30 10.36
C GLY A 66 25.19 -16.38 10.06
N SER A 67 26.04 -16.74 11.03
CA SER A 67 27.50 -16.76 10.85
C SER A 67 28.00 -17.90 9.96
N THR A 68 27.19 -18.95 9.80
CA THR A 68 27.50 -20.14 8.99
C THR A 68 26.69 -20.21 7.69
N THR A 69 25.85 -19.21 7.43
CA THR A 69 25.01 -19.11 6.24
C THR A 69 25.61 -18.08 5.29
N GLU A 70 25.62 -18.38 3.99
CA GLU A 70 26.10 -17.42 2.99
C GLU A 70 25.05 -16.34 2.71
N THR A 71 25.48 -15.21 2.13
CA THR A 71 24.57 -14.14 1.68
C THR A 71 24.54 -14.12 0.15
N ILE A 72 23.38 -14.40 -0.45
CA ILE A 72 23.21 -14.34 -1.90
C ILE A 72 23.00 -12.90 -2.36
N THR A 73 23.70 -12.47 -3.41
CA THR A 73 23.42 -11.17 -4.05
C THR A 73 22.25 -11.32 -5.00
N VAL A 74 21.25 -10.45 -4.84
CA VAL A 74 20.03 -10.40 -5.65
C VAL A 74 19.81 -8.98 -6.14
N LYS A 75 19.27 -8.82 -7.33
CA LYS A 75 18.76 -7.53 -7.78
C LYS A 75 17.37 -7.31 -7.22
N ALA A 76 17.04 -6.06 -6.92
CA ALA A 76 15.66 -5.70 -6.70
C ALA A 76 14.84 -6.09 -7.94
N GLY A 77 13.73 -6.79 -7.72
CA GLY A 77 12.92 -7.41 -8.76
C GLY A 77 13.25 -8.86 -9.11
N ASP A 78 14.40 -9.39 -8.66
CA ASP A 78 14.72 -10.79 -8.92
C ASP A 78 13.69 -11.73 -8.27
N GLN A 79 13.30 -12.75 -9.02
CA GLN A 79 12.44 -13.81 -8.53
C GLN A 79 13.23 -14.76 -7.63
N PHE A 80 12.73 -15.00 -6.42
CA PHE A 80 13.26 -16.01 -5.51
C PHE A 80 12.20 -17.08 -5.21
N THR A 81 12.65 -18.26 -4.79
CA THR A 81 11.77 -19.34 -4.34
C THR A 81 12.29 -19.98 -3.06
N PHE A 82 11.41 -20.15 -2.07
CA PHE A 82 11.62 -21.07 -0.95
C PHE A 82 10.99 -22.42 -1.29
N THR A 83 11.78 -23.49 -1.24
CA THR A 83 11.32 -24.88 -1.42
C THR A 83 11.34 -25.59 -0.07
N LEU A 84 10.33 -26.43 0.17
CA LEU A 84 10.18 -27.19 1.40
C LEU A 84 10.70 -28.62 1.27
N ASP A 85 10.90 -29.28 2.40
CA ASP A 85 11.20 -30.72 2.48
C ASP A 85 10.01 -31.60 2.12
N THR A 86 8.81 -31.14 2.48
CA THR A 86 7.52 -31.70 2.10
C THR A 86 6.50 -30.57 1.90
N PRO A 87 5.49 -30.72 1.02
CA PRO A 87 4.46 -29.70 0.85
C PRO A 87 3.79 -29.30 2.16
N VAL A 88 3.39 -28.03 2.27
CA VAL A 88 2.56 -27.55 3.39
C VAL A 88 1.27 -28.35 3.42
N TYR A 89 0.89 -28.86 4.59
CA TYR A 89 -0.37 -29.59 4.77
C TYR A 89 -1.20 -29.16 5.99
N HIS A 90 -0.69 -28.24 6.81
CA HIS A 90 -1.49 -27.61 7.85
C HIS A 90 -2.16 -26.35 7.31
N GLN A 91 -3.44 -26.17 7.58
CA GLN A 91 -4.19 -25.01 7.12
C GLN A 91 -3.72 -23.74 7.82
N GLY A 92 -3.48 -22.68 7.04
CA GLY A 92 -3.11 -21.36 7.52
C GLY A 92 -2.31 -20.55 6.49
N PRO A 93 -2.09 -19.25 6.72
CA PRO A 93 -1.44 -18.40 5.74
C PRO A 93 0.06 -18.63 5.67
N ILE A 94 0.64 -18.31 4.51
CA ILE A 94 2.08 -18.13 4.34
C ILE A 94 2.37 -16.64 4.18
N SER A 95 3.37 -16.11 4.88
CA SER A 95 3.74 -14.69 4.81
C SER A 95 5.23 -14.53 4.54
N LEU A 96 5.56 -13.49 3.76
CA LEU A 96 6.93 -13.06 3.51
C LEU A 96 7.19 -11.70 4.15
N PHE A 97 8.35 -11.59 4.81
CA PHE A 97 8.85 -10.36 5.40
C PHE A 97 10.28 -10.12 5.00
N MET A 98 10.68 -8.85 5.00
CA MET A 98 12.09 -8.47 4.89
C MET A 98 12.46 -7.53 6.03
N SER A 99 13.71 -7.62 6.48
CA SER A 99 14.28 -6.71 7.45
C SER A 99 15.69 -6.33 7.05
N LYS A 100 15.95 -5.03 6.94
CA LYS A 100 17.26 -4.52 6.55
C LYS A 100 18.25 -4.72 7.69
N ALA A 101 19.38 -5.34 7.39
CA ALA A 101 20.48 -5.46 8.34
C ALA A 101 21.10 -4.09 8.61
N SER A 102 21.41 -3.80 9.88
CA SER A 102 22.16 -2.61 10.27
C SER A 102 23.61 -2.65 9.78
N THR A 103 24.16 -3.86 9.61
CA THR A 103 25.50 -4.14 9.06
C THR A 103 25.41 -5.20 7.96
N THR A 104 25.78 -6.44 8.24
CA THR A 104 25.66 -7.58 7.32
C THR A 104 24.49 -8.47 7.75
N ALA A 105 23.89 -9.17 6.79
CA ALA A 105 22.86 -10.16 7.09
C ALA A 105 23.43 -11.26 8.01
N SER A 106 24.68 -11.68 7.82
CA SER A 106 25.33 -12.72 8.65
C SER A 106 25.43 -12.35 10.13
N ALA A 107 25.71 -11.08 10.46
CA ALA A 107 25.83 -10.61 11.86
C ALA A 107 24.50 -10.10 12.46
N TYR A 108 23.47 -9.93 11.63
CA TYR A 108 22.20 -9.35 12.05
C TYR A 108 21.23 -10.41 12.58
N ASP A 109 20.72 -10.22 13.79
CA ASP A 109 19.83 -11.15 14.50
C ASP A 109 18.33 -10.94 14.18
N GLY A 110 18.00 -9.96 13.32
CA GLY A 110 16.62 -9.63 12.97
C GLY A 110 15.87 -8.79 14.02
N SER A 111 16.57 -8.14 14.95
CA SER A 111 15.97 -7.30 16.01
C SER A 111 15.37 -5.98 15.53
N GLY A 112 15.68 -5.55 14.32
CA GLY A 112 15.17 -4.32 13.72
C GLY A 112 13.76 -4.46 13.14
N SER A 113 13.39 -3.46 12.34
CA SER A 113 12.08 -3.38 11.70
C SER A 113 11.90 -4.42 10.60
N TRP A 114 10.78 -5.14 10.64
CA TRP A 114 10.32 -6.04 9.59
C TRP A 114 9.19 -5.38 8.81
N PHE A 115 9.22 -5.47 7.49
CA PHE A 115 8.09 -5.09 6.64
C PHE A 115 7.59 -6.33 5.89
N LYS A 116 6.27 -6.45 5.79
CA LYS A 116 5.63 -7.56 5.10
C LYS A 116 5.59 -7.26 3.61
N ILE A 117 6.06 -8.19 2.79
CA ILE A 117 6.12 -8.04 1.33
C ILE A 117 5.03 -8.83 0.60
N TYR A 118 4.50 -9.89 1.22
CA TYR A 118 3.44 -10.70 0.63
C TYR A 118 2.72 -11.58 1.65
N ASP A 119 1.45 -11.87 1.38
CA ASP A 119 0.65 -12.87 2.09
C ASP A 119 -0.04 -13.80 1.08
N TRP A 120 0.11 -15.10 1.28
CA TRP A 120 -0.76 -16.13 0.73
C TRP A 120 -1.84 -16.46 1.77
N GLY A 121 -3.03 -15.91 1.58
CA GLY A 121 -4.21 -16.18 2.40
C GLY A 121 -5.15 -17.23 1.79
N PRO A 122 -6.28 -17.54 2.46
CA PRO A 122 -7.29 -18.44 1.94
C PRO A 122 -8.12 -17.78 0.83
N ASP A 123 -8.47 -18.55 -0.20
CA ASP A 123 -9.47 -18.17 -1.19
C ASP A 123 -10.85 -18.70 -0.76
N PHE A 124 -11.88 -17.84 -0.83
CA PHE A 124 -13.26 -18.18 -0.50
C PHE A 124 -14.16 -18.29 -1.74
N SER A 125 -13.60 -18.21 -2.96
CA SER A 125 -14.35 -18.15 -4.21
C SER A 125 -15.27 -19.36 -4.47
N SER A 126 -14.96 -20.52 -3.88
CA SER A 126 -15.74 -21.76 -3.99
C SER A 126 -16.82 -21.91 -2.90
N GLY A 127 -16.98 -20.92 -2.02
CA GLY A 127 -17.87 -20.99 -0.85
C GLY A 127 -17.27 -21.74 0.34
N GLN A 128 -16.05 -22.27 0.20
CA GLN A 128 -15.24 -22.87 1.27
C GLN A 128 -13.82 -22.31 1.19
N ALA A 129 -13.14 -22.21 2.34
CA ALA A 129 -11.77 -21.74 2.36
C ALA A 129 -10.82 -22.77 1.71
N THR A 130 -10.10 -22.32 0.70
CA THR A 130 -9.03 -23.09 0.06
C THR A 130 -7.69 -22.42 0.35
N TRP A 131 -6.76 -23.16 0.96
CA TRP A 131 -5.45 -22.63 1.31
C TRP A 131 -4.40 -22.98 0.24
N PRO A 132 -3.50 -22.04 -0.11
CA PRO A 132 -2.37 -22.31 -0.98
C PRO A 132 -1.34 -23.18 -0.26
N MET A 133 -1.43 -24.49 -0.47
CA MET A 133 -0.70 -25.53 0.25
C MET A 133 0.33 -26.21 -0.68
N TYR A 134 1.45 -25.52 -0.91
CA TYR A 134 2.44 -25.88 -1.93
C TYR A 134 3.74 -26.43 -1.33
N GLY A 135 4.54 -27.10 -2.18
CA GLY A 135 5.92 -27.53 -1.87
C GLY A 135 6.98 -26.45 -2.13
N SER A 136 6.60 -25.32 -2.71
CA SER A 136 7.47 -24.17 -2.90
C SER A 136 6.65 -22.89 -3.04
N TYR A 137 7.25 -21.77 -2.63
CA TYR A 137 6.63 -20.44 -2.69
C TYR A 137 7.59 -19.47 -3.37
N THR A 138 7.09 -18.81 -4.40
CA THR A 138 7.87 -17.96 -5.30
C THR A 138 7.35 -16.53 -5.25
N TYR A 139 8.25 -15.57 -5.10
CA TYR A 139 7.94 -14.15 -5.12
C TYR A 139 9.13 -13.35 -5.64
N ASN A 140 8.99 -12.03 -5.76
CA ASN A 140 10.04 -11.15 -6.24
C ASN A 140 10.57 -10.30 -5.08
N ILE A 141 11.86 -9.98 -5.12
CA ILE A 141 12.44 -8.96 -4.24
C ILE A 141 11.77 -7.62 -4.61
N PRO A 142 11.19 -6.85 -3.67
CA PRO A 142 10.56 -5.58 -4.03
C PRO A 142 11.53 -4.64 -4.75
N THR A 143 11.10 -4.00 -5.84
CA THR A 143 11.98 -3.10 -6.61
C THR A 143 12.28 -1.80 -5.88
N CYS A 144 11.38 -1.37 -4.99
CA CYS A 144 11.43 -0.05 -4.36
C CYS A 144 12.32 0.02 -3.11
N ILE A 145 12.71 -1.13 -2.54
CA ILE A 145 13.49 -1.16 -1.29
C ILE A 145 14.94 -0.75 -1.54
N PRO A 146 15.62 -0.10 -0.57
CA PRO A 146 16.97 0.39 -0.81
C PRO A 146 18.00 -0.73 -0.87
N ASP A 147 19.11 -0.50 -1.57
CA ASP A 147 20.24 -1.42 -1.55
C ASP A 147 20.73 -1.72 -0.13
N GLY A 148 21.20 -2.95 0.08
CA GLY A 148 21.76 -3.39 1.35
C GLY A 148 21.54 -4.88 1.61
N GLU A 149 22.03 -5.34 2.75
CA GLU A 149 21.79 -6.70 3.19
C GLU A 149 20.49 -6.79 4.00
N TYR A 150 19.76 -7.87 3.83
CA TYR A 150 18.45 -8.12 4.43
C TYR A 150 18.37 -9.56 4.91
N LEU A 151 17.55 -9.76 5.95
CA LEU A 151 16.92 -11.05 6.19
C LEU A 151 15.61 -11.10 5.43
N LEU A 152 15.45 -12.15 4.62
CA LEU A 152 14.22 -12.47 3.90
C LEU A 152 13.56 -13.66 4.60
N ARG A 153 12.47 -13.40 5.30
CA ARG A 153 11.80 -14.34 6.19
C ARG A 153 10.53 -14.88 5.54
N ILE A 154 10.39 -16.20 5.49
CA ILE A 154 9.15 -16.88 5.16
C ILE A 154 8.58 -17.52 6.43
N GLN A 155 7.25 -17.46 6.59
CA GLN A 155 6.56 -18.18 7.65
C GLN A 155 5.31 -18.88 7.15
N SER A 156 5.01 -20.05 7.70
CA SER A 156 3.67 -20.63 7.75
C SER A 156 3.10 -20.45 9.15
N LEU A 157 1.89 -19.90 9.26
CA LEU A 157 1.13 -19.87 10.52
C LEU A 157 0.03 -20.93 10.44
N ALA A 158 0.29 -22.12 10.96
CA ALA A 158 -0.66 -23.22 10.97
C ALA A 158 -1.70 -23.04 12.10
N ILE A 159 -2.97 -22.97 11.70
CA ILE A 159 -4.14 -22.74 12.56
C ILE A 159 -5.17 -23.89 12.45
N HIS A 160 -4.72 -25.06 12.00
CA HIS A 160 -5.54 -26.27 11.86
C HIS A 160 -6.05 -26.81 13.21
N ASN A 161 -5.44 -26.44 14.33
CA ASN A 161 -6.00 -26.75 15.64
C ASN A 161 -6.73 -25.51 16.17
N PRO A 162 -8.05 -25.60 16.42
CA PRO A 162 -8.82 -24.44 16.88
C PRO A 162 -8.33 -23.92 18.23
N TYR A 163 -8.03 -22.62 18.28
CA TYR A 163 -7.74 -21.92 19.53
C TYR A 163 -8.99 -21.88 20.44
N PRO A 164 -8.87 -21.94 21.78
CA PRO A 164 -7.65 -22.07 22.58
C PRO A 164 -7.19 -23.51 22.84
N ALA A 165 -7.94 -24.51 22.37
CA ALA A 165 -7.61 -25.92 22.61
C ALA A 165 -6.32 -26.34 21.88
N GLY A 166 -6.05 -25.74 20.72
CA GLY A 166 -4.79 -25.83 20.00
C GLY A 166 -4.08 -24.49 19.93
N ILE A 167 -2.76 -24.50 20.13
CA ILE A 167 -1.91 -23.32 19.95
C ILE A 167 -1.48 -23.25 18.48
N PRO A 168 -1.69 -22.13 17.78
CA PRO A 168 -1.17 -21.93 16.43
C PRO A 168 0.34 -22.11 16.34
N GLN A 169 0.80 -22.64 15.22
CA GLN A 169 2.17 -23.13 15.02
C GLN A 169 2.89 -22.33 13.94
N PHE A 170 4.05 -21.77 14.25
CA PHE A 170 4.87 -21.04 13.28
C PHE A 170 6.00 -21.93 12.74
N TYR A 171 6.03 -22.13 11.42
CA TYR A 171 7.17 -22.72 10.71
C TYR A 171 7.90 -21.62 9.98
N ILE A 172 9.14 -21.35 10.37
CA ILE A 172 9.87 -20.13 9.99
C ILE A 172 11.22 -20.49 9.39
N SER A 173 11.64 -19.75 8.38
CA SER A 173 13.02 -19.77 7.89
C SER A 173 13.42 -18.39 7.38
N CYS A 174 14.71 -18.06 7.50
CA CYS A 174 15.28 -16.79 7.03
C CYS A 174 16.40 -17.04 6.03
N ALA A 175 16.27 -16.46 4.84
CA ALA A 175 17.36 -16.34 3.89
C ALA A 175 18.16 -15.05 4.13
N GLN A 176 19.46 -15.07 3.78
CA GLN A 176 20.32 -13.88 3.81
C GLN A 176 20.52 -13.38 2.38
N VAL A 177 20.06 -12.15 2.11
CA VAL A 177 20.11 -11.57 0.77
C VAL A 177 20.79 -10.21 0.77
N LYS A 178 21.61 -9.93 -0.23
CA LYS A 178 22.17 -8.60 -0.52
C LYS A 178 21.46 -8.04 -1.73
N VAL A 179 20.59 -7.07 -1.50
CA VAL A 179 19.82 -6.39 -2.54
C VAL A 179 20.69 -5.31 -3.19
N THR A 180 20.73 -5.33 -4.52
CA THR A 180 21.35 -4.31 -5.38
C THR A 180 20.34 -3.81 -6.42
N ASP A 181 20.60 -2.66 -7.04
CA ASP A 181 19.72 -2.05 -8.06
C ASP A 181 18.30 -1.76 -7.52
N GLY A 182 18.19 -1.48 -6.23
CA GLY A 182 16.96 -1.14 -5.53
C GLY A 182 16.59 0.34 -5.59
N GLY A 183 15.45 0.65 -5.00
CA GLY A 183 14.90 1.99 -4.92
C GLY A 183 15.38 2.78 -3.70
N SER A 184 14.52 3.68 -3.22
CA SER A 184 14.78 4.48 -2.02
C SER A 184 13.57 4.55 -1.08
N ALA A 185 12.57 3.69 -1.32
CA ALA A 185 11.39 3.63 -0.48
C ALA A 185 11.79 3.23 0.94
N THR A 186 11.14 3.85 1.93
CA THR A 186 11.25 3.41 3.32
C THR A 186 10.02 2.55 3.59
N PRO A 187 10.17 1.22 3.72
CA PRO A 187 9.00 0.37 3.81
C PRO A 187 8.12 0.72 5.02
N THR A 188 6.81 0.89 4.82
CA THR A 188 5.85 1.17 5.88
C THR A 188 4.47 0.57 5.59
N PRO A 189 3.80 -0.08 6.57
CA PRO A 189 4.17 -0.16 7.97
C PRO A 189 5.28 -1.17 8.24
N THR A 190 5.98 -0.99 9.37
CA THR A 190 6.92 -1.98 9.92
C THR A 190 6.46 -2.49 11.28
N VAL A 191 6.84 -3.73 11.58
CA VAL A 191 6.57 -4.45 12.82
C VAL A 191 7.87 -4.97 13.43
N SER A 192 7.83 -5.28 14.73
CA SER A 192 8.91 -6.00 15.43
C SER A 192 8.52 -7.47 15.57
N ILE A 193 9.48 -8.37 15.39
CA ILE A 193 9.30 -9.80 15.64
C ILE A 193 10.32 -10.20 16.71
N PRO A 194 9.91 -10.69 17.90
CA PRO A 194 8.54 -10.90 18.39
C PRO A 194 7.77 -9.59 18.65
N GLY A 195 6.44 -9.69 18.78
CA GLY A 195 5.52 -8.56 19.01
C GLY A 195 4.50 -8.33 17.88
N ALA A 196 4.83 -8.72 16.65
CA ALA A 196 3.95 -8.59 15.48
C ALA A 196 2.70 -9.49 15.52
N PHE A 197 2.74 -10.56 16.32
CA PHE A 197 1.68 -11.56 16.43
C PHE A 197 1.17 -11.57 17.86
N LYS A 198 -0.15 -11.47 18.03
CA LYS A 198 -0.81 -11.42 19.34
C LYS A 198 -1.81 -12.56 19.46
N SER A 199 -1.98 -13.08 20.68
CA SER A 199 -3.02 -14.07 20.98
C SER A 199 -4.44 -13.51 20.84
N THR A 200 -4.59 -12.20 20.66
CA THR A 200 -5.85 -11.52 20.37
C THR A 200 -6.07 -11.24 18.89
N ASP A 201 -5.11 -11.56 18.01
CA ASP A 201 -5.28 -11.35 16.57
C ASP A 201 -6.43 -12.24 16.06
N PRO A 202 -7.39 -11.69 15.30
CA PRO A 202 -8.53 -12.47 14.83
C PRO A 202 -8.09 -13.63 13.92
N GLY A 203 -7.05 -13.42 13.09
CA GLY A 203 -6.47 -14.50 12.28
C GLY A 203 -5.67 -15.54 13.07
N TYR A 204 -5.21 -15.20 14.27
CA TYR A 204 -4.52 -16.16 15.14
C TYR A 204 -5.52 -17.05 15.90
N THR A 205 -6.67 -16.49 16.27
CA THR A 205 -7.68 -17.17 17.13
C THR A 205 -8.86 -17.75 16.39
N VAL A 206 -9.01 -17.49 15.09
CA VAL A 206 -10.16 -17.93 14.30
C VAL A 206 -10.31 -19.45 14.29
N ASN A 207 -11.57 -19.92 14.39
CA ASN A 207 -11.91 -21.31 14.15
C ASN A 207 -12.21 -21.51 12.66
N ILE A 208 -11.30 -22.17 11.94
CA ILE A 208 -11.42 -22.38 10.49
C ILE A 208 -12.46 -23.43 10.08
N TYR A 209 -13.05 -24.16 11.02
CA TYR A 209 -14.03 -25.23 10.76
C TYR A 209 -15.48 -24.82 11.03
N THR A 210 -15.71 -23.62 11.58
CA THR A 210 -17.05 -23.15 11.96
C THR A 210 -17.29 -21.74 11.44
N ASN A 211 -18.24 -21.56 10.52
CA ASN A 211 -18.62 -20.27 9.94
C ASN A 211 -17.44 -19.46 9.36
N PHE A 212 -16.47 -20.14 8.75
CA PHE A 212 -15.25 -19.53 8.24
C PHE A 212 -15.45 -18.99 6.81
N HIS A 213 -15.69 -17.68 6.71
CA HIS A 213 -16.01 -17.00 5.44
C HIS A 213 -15.15 -15.76 5.15
N ASN A 214 -14.30 -15.37 6.10
CA ASN A 214 -13.31 -14.32 5.94
C ASN A 214 -12.09 -14.67 6.78
N TYR A 215 -10.95 -14.05 6.46
CA TYR A 215 -9.72 -14.21 7.21
C TYR A 215 -8.88 -12.95 7.14
N THR A 216 -8.40 -12.50 8.31
CA THR A 216 -7.44 -11.39 8.40
C THR A 216 -6.09 -11.98 8.77
N VAL A 217 -5.12 -11.91 7.86
CA VAL A 217 -3.77 -12.39 8.13
C VAL A 217 -3.12 -11.56 9.26
N PRO A 218 -2.58 -12.18 10.32
CA PRO A 218 -1.89 -11.46 11.40
C PRO A 218 -0.66 -10.63 10.96
N ALA A 219 -0.15 -9.79 11.86
CA ALA A 219 1.00 -8.88 11.65
C ALA A 219 0.79 -7.69 10.67
N GLY A 220 -0.45 -7.17 10.58
CA GLY A 220 -0.75 -5.90 9.90
C GLY A 220 -0.80 -5.97 8.37
N PRO A 221 -1.17 -4.87 7.70
CA PRO A 221 -1.33 -4.82 6.25
C PRO A 221 0.02 -4.90 5.53
N VAL A 222 -0.02 -5.35 4.27
CA VAL A 222 1.12 -5.25 3.34
C VAL A 222 1.43 -3.76 3.10
N ASP A 223 2.71 -3.42 2.96
CA ASP A 223 3.12 -2.06 2.56
C ASP A 223 2.50 -1.70 1.20
N ASP A 224 1.58 -0.74 1.24
CA ASP A 224 0.87 -0.18 0.08
C ASP A 224 1.05 1.35 0.04
N SER A 225 2.17 1.85 0.59
CA SER A 225 2.47 3.29 0.67
C SER A 225 2.83 3.94 -0.67
N GLY A 226 2.71 3.19 -1.76
CA GLY A 226 2.81 3.72 -3.12
C GLY A 226 1.52 4.43 -3.56
N LEU A 227 1.69 5.61 -4.15
CA LEU A 227 1.02 5.87 -5.43
C LEU A 227 1.04 4.57 -6.25
N PHE A 228 0.02 4.27 -7.07
CA PHE A 228 0.06 3.12 -7.98
C PHE A 228 1.19 3.37 -9.02
N GLU A 229 2.45 3.25 -8.59
CA GLU A 229 3.63 3.34 -9.39
C GLU A 229 3.82 1.95 -9.98
N ILE A 230 3.79 1.90 -11.31
CA ILE A 230 4.14 0.72 -12.06
C ILE A 230 5.56 0.35 -11.62
N THR A 231 5.70 -0.78 -10.94
CA THR A 231 7.01 -1.27 -10.54
C THR A 231 7.77 -1.77 -11.77
N GLU A 232 9.10 -1.81 -11.71
CA GLU A 232 9.89 -2.40 -12.79
C GLU A 232 9.53 -3.89 -12.97
N ASP A 233 9.13 -4.57 -11.90
CA ASP A 233 8.60 -5.93 -11.88
C ASP A 233 7.26 -6.08 -12.59
N ASP A 234 6.35 -5.11 -12.44
CA ASP A 234 5.10 -5.10 -13.22
C ASP A 234 5.40 -5.02 -14.72
N LEU A 235 6.43 -4.28 -15.11
CA LEU A 235 6.86 -4.16 -16.51
C LEU A 235 7.54 -5.44 -17.00
N VAL A 236 8.40 -6.06 -16.19
CA VAL A 236 9.08 -7.33 -16.51
C VAL A 236 8.07 -8.48 -16.61
N SER A 237 7.15 -8.59 -15.64
CA SER A 237 6.08 -9.60 -15.63
C SER A 237 5.17 -9.49 -16.85
N LYS A 238 4.81 -8.26 -17.25
CA LYS A 238 4.03 -8.02 -18.47
C LYS A 238 4.80 -8.41 -19.74
N LYS A 239 6.08 -8.09 -19.83
CA LYS A 239 6.94 -8.52 -20.95
C LYS A 239 7.04 -10.04 -21.05
N THR A 240 7.15 -10.73 -19.91
CA THR A 240 7.16 -12.20 -19.83
C THR A 240 5.84 -12.79 -20.30
N LEU A 241 4.71 -12.30 -19.78
CA LEU A 241 3.38 -12.76 -20.18
C LEU A 241 3.11 -12.51 -21.68
N LEU A 242 3.53 -11.36 -22.20
CA LEU A 242 3.45 -11.08 -23.63
C LEU A 242 4.32 -12.04 -24.45
N SER A 243 5.53 -12.34 -23.98
CA SER A 243 6.43 -13.29 -24.65
C SER A 243 5.80 -14.68 -24.71
N LEU A 244 5.22 -15.15 -23.60
CA LEU A 244 4.48 -16.41 -23.53
C LEU A 244 3.28 -16.43 -24.50
N CYS A 245 2.54 -15.31 -24.59
CA CYS A 245 1.44 -15.17 -25.55
C CYS A 245 1.88 -15.29 -27.01
N ARG A 246 3.14 -14.97 -27.32
CA ARG A 246 3.71 -15.04 -28.67
C ARG A 246 4.32 -16.40 -29.00
N THR A 247 4.58 -17.25 -28.00
CA THR A 247 5.24 -18.55 -28.19
C THR A 247 4.31 -19.61 -28.77
N ALA A 248 3.09 -19.76 -28.24
CA ALA A 248 2.15 -20.78 -28.69
C ALA A 248 0.70 -20.42 -28.32
N ARG A 249 -0.29 -20.92 -29.09
CA ARG A 249 -1.72 -20.71 -28.81
C ARG A 249 -2.10 -21.13 -27.38
N ARG A 250 -1.69 -22.32 -26.96
CA ARG A 250 -1.97 -22.82 -25.61
C ARG A 250 -1.40 -21.95 -24.48
N LEU A 251 -0.19 -21.40 -24.68
CA LEU A 251 0.44 -20.51 -23.69
C LEU A 251 -0.23 -19.13 -23.69
N ARG A 252 -0.66 -18.64 -24.86
CA ARG A 252 -1.48 -17.44 -24.97
C ARG A 252 -2.80 -17.59 -24.24
N ASP A 253 -3.49 -18.71 -24.40
CA ASP A 253 -4.79 -18.93 -23.76
C ASP A 253 -4.69 -18.93 -22.21
N ILE A 254 -3.50 -19.24 -21.66
CA ILE A 254 -3.20 -19.17 -20.22
C ILE A 254 -2.70 -17.78 -19.78
N ALA A 255 -1.76 -17.20 -20.53
CA ALA A 255 -1.05 -15.98 -20.14
C ALA A 255 -1.83 -14.70 -20.46
N GLN A 256 -2.67 -14.72 -21.51
CA GLN A 256 -3.40 -13.53 -21.97
C GLN A 256 -4.41 -13.01 -20.93
N PRO A 257 -5.19 -13.85 -20.23
CA PRO A 257 -6.01 -13.40 -19.10
C PRO A 257 -5.20 -12.65 -18.03
N LEU A 258 -4.05 -13.21 -17.62
CA LEU A 258 -3.19 -12.64 -16.60
C LEU A 258 -2.54 -11.33 -17.06
N LEU A 259 -2.18 -11.24 -18.34
CA LEU A 259 -1.62 -10.01 -18.93
C LEU A 259 -2.58 -8.83 -18.81
N TYR A 260 -3.89 -9.10 -18.88
CA TYR A 260 -4.95 -8.08 -18.80
C TYR A 260 -5.44 -7.83 -17.37
N HIS A 261 -5.00 -8.58 -16.36
CA HIS A 261 -5.41 -8.33 -14.97
C HIS A 261 -5.15 -6.90 -14.49
N ARG A 262 -4.07 -6.27 -14.96
CA ARG A 262 -3.72 -4.89 -14.60
C ARG A 262 -3.53 -4.01 -15.83
N TYR A 263 -4.40 -3.03 -16.00
CA TYR A 263 -4.24 -1.98 -17.01
C TYR A 263 -3.58 -0.75 -16.40
N TYR A 264 -2.59 -0.18 -17.10
CA TYR A 264 -1.99 1.10 -16.74
C TYR A 264 -1.79 1.92 -18.01
N SER A 265 -2.32 3.14 -18.04
CA SER A 265 -1.91 4.13 -19.03
C SER A 265 -0.64 4.81 -18.56
N ALA A 266 0.48 4.60 -19.25
CA ALA A 266 1.71 5.35 -18.97
C ALA A 266 1.49 6.85 -19.30
N ARG A 267 2.13 7.73 -18.53
CA ARG A 267 1.93 9.21 -18.54
C ARG A 267 2.07 9.93 -19.90
N LEU A 268 2.38 9.25 -21.02
CA LEU A 268 2.95 9.91 -22.20
C LEU A 268 2.32 9.58 -23.56
N ARG A 269 1.32 8.69 -23.70
CA ARG A 269 0.77 8.36 -25.04
C ARG A 269 -0.73 8.10 -25.10
N HIS A 270 -1.47 9.06 -25.62
CA HIS A 270 -2.90 8.95 -25.88
C HIS A 270 -3.29 7.81 -26.85
N LYS A 271 -2.36 7.35 -27.69
CA LYS A 271 -2.54 6.17 -28.55
C LYS A 271 -2.85 4.91 -27.75
N ASP A 272 -2.34 4.80 -26.53
CA ASP A 272 -2.50 3.60 -25.70
C ASP A 272 -3.94 3.45 -25.21
N LEU A 273 -4.61 4.57 -24.92
CA LEU A 273 -6.05 4.59 -24.59
C LEU A 273 -6.88 4.16 -25.80
N VAL A 274 -6.55 4.65 -27.00
CA VAL A 274 -7.27 4.28 -28.24
C VAL A 274 -7.13 2.80 -28.54
N LEU A 275 -5.91 2.28 -28.44
CA LEU A 275 -5.60 0.87 -28.70
C LEU A 275 -6.24 -0.05 -27.67
N PHE A 276 -6.21 0.34 -26.39
CA PHE A 276 -6.85 -0.44 -25.35
C PHE A 276 -8.36 -0.45 -25.48
N LEU A 277 -8.97 0.72 -25.71
CA LEU A 277 -10.41 0.83 -25.96
C LEU A 277 -10.83 -0.02 -27.17
N ARG A 278 -10.09 0.06 -28.29
CA ARG A 278 -10.32 -0.80 -29.45
C ARG A 278 -10.28 -2.28 -29.07
N THR A 279 -9.25 -2.67 -28.33
CA THR A 279 -9.04 -4.07 -27.93
C THR A 279 -10.19 -4.58 -27.08
N ILE A 280 -10.64 -3.87 -26.05
CA ILE A 280 -11.74 -4.34 -25.19
C ILE A 280 -13.11 -4.27 -25.88
N VAL A 281 -13.25 -3.37 -26.87
CA VAL A 281 -14.44 -3.31 -27.74
C VAL A 281 -14.50 -4.55 -28.64
N GLU A 282 -13.39 -4.93 -29.28
CA GLU A 282 -13.31 -6.09 -30.18
C GLU A 282 -13.23 -7.42 -29.42
N ARG A 283 -12.68 -7.41 -28.20
CA ARG A 283 -12.47 -8.59 -27.34
C ARG A 283 -13.03 -8.37 -25.93
N PRO A 284 -14.38 -8.42 -25.78
CA PRO A 284 -15.07 -8.33 -24.48
C PRO A 284 -14.53 -9.29 -23.42
N ASP A 285 -14.09 -10.48 -23.84
CA ASP A 285 -13.51 -11.51 -23.00
C ASP A 285 -12.22 -11.05 -22.31
N LEU A 286 -11.42 -10.21 -22.96
CA LEU A 286 -10.21 -9.63 -22.35
C LEU A 286 -10.55 -8.56 -21.32
N ALA A 287 -11.58 -7.76 -21.58
CA ALA A 287 -12.08 -6.76 -20.64
C ALA A 287 -12.55 -7.40 -19.32
N TYR A 288 -13.10 -8.61 -19.39
CA TYR A 288 -13.56 -9.40 -18.26
C TYR A 288 -12.43 -9.82 -17.30
N HIS A 289 -11.19 -9.84 -17.75
CA HIS A 289 -10.05 -10.21 -16.93
C HIS A 289 -9.47 -9.04 -16.13
N VAL A 290 -9.78 -7.80 -16.48
CA VAL A 290 -9.21 -6.61 -15.81
C VAL A 290 -9.71 -6.51 -14.37
N ARG A 291 -8.77 -6.46 -13.41
CA ARG A 291 -9.02 -6.34 -11.96
C ARG A 291 -8.56 -4.98 -11.43
N THR A 292 -7.43 -4.49 -11.91
CA THR A 292 -6.87 -3.20 -11.53
C THR A 292 -6.76 -2.33 -12.79
N ALA A 293 -7.21 -1.09 -12.72
CA ALA A 293 -7.02 -0.13 -13.80
C ALA A 293 -6.52 1.20 -13.25
N HIS A 294 -5.37 1.65 -13.76
CA HIS A 294 -4.87 3.01 -13.57
C HIS A 294 -4.96 3.76 -14.89
N ILE A 295 -5.78 4.81 -14.93
CA ILE A 295 -6.01 5.63 -16.12
C ILE A 295 -5.73 7.08 -15.76
N ALA A 296 -4.72 7.65 -16.40
CA ALA A 296 -4.25 8.98 -16.08
C ALA A 296 -4.04 9.83 -17.33
N ILE A 297 -4.63 11.03 -17.32
CA ILE A 297 -4.56 12.01 -18.40
C ILE A 297 -3.95 13.29 -17.81
N ILE A 298 -2.61 13.44 -17.88
CA ILE A 298 -1.85 14.44 -17.09
C ILE A 298 -1.14 15.52 -17.97
N GLU A 299 -1.05 15.39 -19.29
CA GLU A 299 -0.19 16.29 -20.09
C GLU A 299 -0.91 17.30 -21.00
N TYR A 300 -0.92 18.57 -20.58
CA TYR A 300 -1.40 19.74 -21.34
C TYR A 300 -0.65 20.02 -22.66
N ARG A 301 0.68 19.87 -22.69
CA ARG A 301 1.52 20.41 -23.80
C ARG A 301 1.34 19.71 -25.16
N MET A 302 0.56 18.63 -25.26
CA MET A 302 0.34 17.87 -26.49
C MET A 302 -1.02 18.11 -27.18
N PHE A 303 -1.91 18.90 -26.57
CA PHE A 303 -3.32 18.99 -27.01
C PHE A 303 -3.69 20.23 -27.85
N ASN A 304 -2.72 21.11 -28.11
CA ASN A 304 -2.93 22.43 -28.72
C ASN A 304 -3.25 22.42 -30.24
N SER A 305 -4.02 21.43 -30.74
CA SER A 305 -4.47 21.36 -32.12
C SER A 305 -5.96 21.06 -32.21
N SER A 306 -6.75 22.02 -32.69
CA SER A 306 -8.17 21.87 -33.01
C SER A 306 -8.40 20.88 -34.15
N ASN A 307 -9.48 20.09 -34.05
CA ASN A 307 -9.98 19.06 -34.97
C ASN A 307 -9.24 17.71 -34.96
N SER A 308 -9.70 16.80 -34.08
CA SER A 308 -9.56 15.35 -34.29
C SER A 308 -10.94 14.71 -34.48
N ALA A 309 -11.10 13.92 -35.54
CA ALA A 309 -12.28 13.08 -35.70
C ALA A 309 -12.42 12.11 -34.50
N ILE A 310 -13.64 11.90 -34.01
CA ILE A 310 -13.93 10.90 -32.97
C ILE A 310 -13.34 9.54 -33.38
N PRO A 311 -12.47 8.93 -32.56
CA PRO A 311 -11.89 7.62 -32.87
C PRO A 311 -12.98 6.57 -33.11
N ALA A 312 -12.81 5.70 -34.12
CA ALA A 312 -13.78 4.64 -34.43
C ALA A 312 -14.11 3.73 -33.21
N PRO A 313 -13.15 3.32 -32.36
CA PRO A 313 -13.43 2.56 -31.14
C PRO A 313 -14.36 3.27 -30.15
N MET A 314 -14.28 4.60 -30.09
CA MET A 314 -15.15 5.41 -29.24
C MET A 314 -16.59 5.41 -29.77
N LYS A 315 -16.77 5.58 -31.09
CA LYS A 315 -18.09 5.45 -31.73
C LYS A 315 -18.72 4.08 -31.49
N ALA A 316 -17.94 3.01 -31.60
CA ALA A 316 -18.39 1.66 -31.32
C ALA A 316 -18.79 1.47 -29.84
N SER A 317 -18.04 2.10 -28.93
CA SER A 317 -18.33 2.04 -27.49
C SER A 317 -19.65 2.72 -27.12
N PHE A 318 -19.97 3.87 -27.74
CA PHE A 318 -21.22 4.60 -27.51
C PHE A 318 -22.46 3.71 -27.65
N GLY A 319 -22.61 3.00 -28.77
CA GLY A 319 -23.73 2.09 -28.98
C GLY A 319 -23.73 0.92 -27.99
N ARG A 320 -22.55 0.40 -27.64
CA ARG A 320 -22.40 -0.76 -26.75
C ARG A 320 -22.81 -0.46 -25.31
N VAL A 321 -22.37 0.67 -24.76
CA VAL A 321 -22.73 1.06 -23.38
C VAL A 321 -24.00 1.90 -23.30
N GLY A 322 -24.57 2.29 -24.46
CA GLY A 322 -25.83 3.03 -24.54
C GLY A 322 -25.71 4.51 -24.20
N VAL A 323 -24.60 5.14 -24.61
CA VAL A 323 -24.29 6.54 -24.35
C VAL A 323 -24.25 7.31 -25.68
N THR A 324 -24.74 8.54 -25.69
CA THR A 324 -24.69 9.45 -26.84
C THR A 324 -24.00 10.75 -26.46
N VAL A 325 -23.32 11.43 -27.39
CA VAL A 325 -22.69 12.71 -27.05
C VAL A 325 -23.78 13.76 -26.77
N PRO A 326 -23.82 14.41 -25.59
CA PRO A 326 -24.79 15.45 -25.28
C PRO A 326 -24.66 16.67 -26.19
N GLU A 327 -25.77 17.40 -26.36
CA GLU A 327 -25.75 18.72 -26.98
C GLU A 327 -24.88 19.68 -26.14
N GLY A 328 -23.98 20.41 -26.79
CA GLY A 328 -23.07 21.37 -26.13
C GLY A 328 -21.73 20.80 -25.65
N ILE A 329 -21.48 19.49 -25.76
CA ILE A 329 -20.14 18.91 -25.49
C ILE A 329 -19.28 18.95 -26.76
N ASP A 330 -18.17 19.70 -26.73
CA ASP A 330 -17.24 19.78 -27.86
C ASP A 330 -16.27 18.59 -27.91
N ILE A 331 -16.72 17.50 -28.53
CA ILE A 331 -15.87 16.35 -28.89
C ILE A 331 -14.88 16.62 -30.05
N GLY A 332 -14.78 17.86 -30.54
CA GLY A 332 -13.70 18.34 -31.40
C GLY A 332 -12.43 18.69 -30.61
N ASN A 333 -12.58 18.93 -29.31
CA ASN A 333 -11.49 19.08 -28.36
C ASN A 333 -10.84 17.71 -28.06
N ARG A 334 -9.55 17.61 -28.36
CA ARG A 334 -8.77 16.38 -28.17
C ARG A 334 -8.75 15.95 -26.70
N TYR A 335 -8.76 16.90 -25.76
CA TYR A 335 -8.77 16.63 -24.33
C TYR A 335 -10.10 16.00 -23.88
N ALA A 336 -11.23 16.59 -24.26
CA ALA A 336 -12.57 16.06 -23.98
C ALA A 336 -12.79 14.65 -24.56
N VAL A 337 -12.22 14.37 -25.74
CA VAL A 337 -12.22 13.03 -26.35
C VAL A 337 -11.53 12.01 -25.45
N TYR A 338 -10.35 12.32 -24.91
CA TYR A 338 -9.63 11.36 -24.05
C TYR A 338 -10.27 11.18 -22.68
N GLN A 339 -10.85 12.24 -22.12
CA GLN A 339 -11.65 12.15 -20.89
C GLN A 339 -12.84 11.21 -21.07
N ALA A 340 -13.61 11.38 -22.16
CA ALA A 340 -14.72 10.49 -22.48
C ALA A 340 -14.24 9.06 -22.78
N MET A 341 -13.10 8.89 -23.46
CA MET A 341 -12.52 7.57 -23.69
C MET A 341 -12.13 6.85 -22.39
N ALA A 342 -11.52 7.55 -21.42
CA ALA A 342 -11.20 6.96 -20.13
C ALA A 342 -12.46 6.41 -19.45
N GLN A 343 -13.56 7.18 -19.46
CA GLN A 343 -14.84 6.74 -18.91
C GLN A 343 -15.43 5.55 -19.67
N LEU A 344 -15.35 5.54 -21.00
CA LEU A 344 -15.80 4.43 -21.84
C LEU A 344 -14.97 3.16 -21.65
N ILE A 345 -13.66 3.30 -21.35
CA ILE A 345 -12.82 2.17 -20.96
C ILE A 345 -13.37 1.59 -19.65
N VAL A 346 -13.49 2.41 -18.61
CA VAL A 346 -13.99 1.99 -17.29
C VAL A 346 -15.34 1.30 -17.40
N ALA A 347 -16.28 1.88 -18.16
CA ALA A 347 -17.62 1.33 -18.39
C ALA A 347 -17.64 -0.10 -18.97
N GLN A 348 -16.55 -0.52 -19.60
CA GLN A 348 -16.40 -1.83 -20.23
C GLN A 348 -15.59 -2.83 -19.38
N LEU A 349 -15.24 -2.49 -18.13
CA LEU A 349 -14.49 -3.37 -17.21
C LEU A 349 -15.43 -3.98 -16.14
N PRO A 350 -16.14 -5.08 -16.42
CA PRO A 350 -17.19 -5.62 -15.53
C PRO A 350 -16.67 -6.21 -14.21
N ARG A 351 -15.35 -6.40 -14.09
CA ARG A 351 -14.69 -7.16 -13.02
C ARG A 351 -13.59 -6.37 -12.29
N VAL A 352 -13.51 -5.08 -12.56
CA VAL A 352 -12.59 -4.14 -11.89
C VAL A 352 -12.88 -4.10 -10.38
N GLN A 353 -11.82 -4.16 -9.59
CA GLN A 353 -11.80 -4.17 -8.13
C GLN A 353 -11.11 -2.93 -7.58
N ASP A 354 -10.03 -2.51 -8.25
CA ASP A 354 -9.21 -1.35 -7.91
C ASP A 354 -9.15 -0.42 -9.12
N LEU A 355 -9.53 0.84 -8.90
CA LEU A 355 -9.57 1.84 -9.96
C LEU A 355 -8.87 3.11 -9.49
N ASP A 356 -7.89 3.56 -10.26
CA ASP A 356 -7.21 4.84 -10.07
C ASP A 356 -7.43 5.70 -11.32
N LEU A 357 -8.11 6.83 -11.16
CA LEU A 357 -8.50 7.74 -12.22
C LEU A 357 -7.92 9.12 -11.97
N VAL A 358 -7.11 9.59 -12.92
CA VAL A 358 -6.58 10.96 -12.95
C VAL A 358 -7.19 11.66 -14.16
N LEU A 359 -8.19 12.51 -13.89
CA LEU A 359 -8.95 13.28 -14.86
C LEU A 359 -8.82 14.76 -14.49
N SER A 360 -8.88 15.68 -15.45
CA SER A 360 -8.75 17.14 -15.23
C SER A 360 -9.72 17.88 -16.17
N SER A 361 -9.92 19.18 -15.96
CA SER A 361 -10.95 20.03 -16.60
C SER A 361 -10.35 21.16 -17.46
N TYR A 362 -9.06 21.07 -17.77
CA TYR A 362 -8.16 22.14 -18.23
C TYR A 362 -8.70 23.25 -19.17
N GLU A 363 -9.62 22.98 -20.10
CA GLU A 363 -10.02 23.97 -21.13
C GLU A 363 -11.40 24.62 -20.92
N SER A 364 -12.24 24.09 -20.03
CA SER A 364 -13.54 24.70 -19.75
C SER A 364 -14.14 24.18 -18.44
N PRO A 365 -14.12 24.95 -17.33
CA PRO A 365 -14.81 24.59 -16.09
C PRO A 365 -16.35 24.47 -16.25
N THR A 366 -16.89 24.78 -17.44
CA THR A 366 -18.31 24.66 -17.74
C THR A 366 -18.69 23.33 -18.42
N GLU A 367 -17.72 22.56 -18.91
CA GLU A 367 -17.99 21.25 -19.51
C GLU A 367 -18.02 20.15 -18.44
N ASN A 368 -19.10 19.37 -18.43
CA ASN A 368 -19.24 18.24 -17.51
C ASN A 368 -18.22 17.14 -17.85
N VAL A 369 -17.11 17.08 -17.10
CA VAL A 369 -16.03 16.09 -17.30
C VAL A 369 -16.51 14.65 -17.19
N PHE A 370 -17.59 14.37 -16.43
CA PHE A 370 -18.08 13.03 -16.10
C PHE A 370 -19.35 12.61 -16.89
N TRP A 371 -19.66 13.30 -17.99
CA TRP A 371 -20.91 13.12 -18.73
C TRP A 371 -21.21 11.68 -19.18
N VAL A 372 -20.18 10.84 -19.41
CA VAL A 372 -20.38 9.42 -19.77
C VAL A 372 -20.93 8.67 -18.56
N PHE A 373 -20.33 8.85 -17.38
CA PHE A 373 -20.81 8.22 -16.16
C PHE A 373 -22.21 8.68 -15.77
N ASP A 374 -22.52 9.95 -16.02
CA ASP A 374 -23.86 10.50 -15.76
C ASP A 374 -24.93 9.78 -16.58
N GLN A 375 -24.71 9.63 -17.90
CA GLN A 375 -25.64 8.88 -18.75
C GLN A 375 -25.74 7.40 -18.40
N LEU A 376 -24.63 6.77 -18.00
CA LEU A 376 -24.65 5.38 -17.55
C LEU A 376 -25.50 5.21 -16.28
N ALA A 377 -25.47 6.20 -15.39
CA ALA A 377 -26.25 6.21 -14.17
C ALA A 377 -27.73 6.58 -14.39
N ASP A 378 -28.06 7.27 -15.48
CA ASP A 378 -29.44 7.62 -15.91
C ASP A 378 -30.10 6.53 -16.76
N ALA A 379 -29.31 5.58 -17.28
CA ALA A 379 -29.82 4.54 -18.16
C ALA A 379 -30.82 3.62 -17.43
N GLU A 380 -32.02 3.49 -17.99
CA GLU A 380 -33.06 2.59 -17.51
C GLU A 380 -33.45 1.57 -18.62
N PRO A 381 -33.21 0.25 -18.44
CA PRO A 381 -32.52 -0.37 -17.30
C PRO A 381 -31.01 -0.08 -17.33
N ARG A 382 -30.39 -0.03 -16.14
CA ARG A 382 -28.95 0.18 -15.99
C ARG A 382 -28.15 -0.90 -16.73
N LYS A 383 -27.34 -0.49 -17.70
CA LYS A 383 -26.48 -1.38 -18.49
C LYS A 383 -25.13 -1.66 -17.84
N VAL A 384 -24.65 -0.73 -17.00
CA VAL A 384 -23.33 -0.80 -16.36
C VAL A 384 -23.52 -0.66 -14.85
N THR A 385 -22.90 -1.55 -14.09
CA THR A 385 -22.80 -1.46 -12.62
C THR A 385 -21.53 -2.19 -12.18
N PHE A 386 -20.73 -1.53 -11.37
CA PHE A 386 -19.42 -1.99 -10.91
C PHE A 386 -19.54 -2.81 -9.61
N TYR A 387 -20.16 -3.98 -9.69
CA TYR A 387 -20.39 -4.85 -8.51
C TYR A 387 -19.11 -5.33 -7.82
N HIS A 388 -17.99 -5.39 -8.55
CA HIS A 388 -16.71 -5.87 -8.01
C HIS A 388 -15.81 -4.76 -7.48
N LEU A 389 -16.15 -3.50 -7.74
CA LEU A 389 -15.29 -2.36 -7.42
C LEU A 389 -15.31 -2.11 -5.91
N ARG A 390 -14.14 -2.21 -5.28
CA ARG A 390 -13.95 -2.07 -3.83
C ARG A 390 -13.14 -0.83 -3.46
N ASN A 391 -12.20 -0.45 -4.31
CA ASN A 391 -11.28 0.64 -4.06
C ASN A 391 -11.28 1.59 -5.23
N ILE A 392 -11.53 2.87 -4.96
CA ILE A 392 -11.40 3.93 -5.94
C ILE A 392 -10.44 4.98 -5.43
N ARG A 393 -9.55 5.41 -6.32
CA ARG A 393 -8.73 6.60 -6.19
C ARG A 393 -9.07 7.57 -7.31
N PHE A 394 -9.41 8.79 -6.94
CA PHE A 394 -9.59 9.91 -7.86
C PHE A 394 -8.54 10.97 -7.57
N HIS A 395 -7.85 11.42 -8.60
CA HIS A 395 -6.97 12.58 -8.51
C HIS A 395 -7.45 13.66 -9.47
N GLY A 396 -7.72 14.84 -8.92
CA GLY A 396 -7.71 16.07 -9.71
C GLY A 396 -6.29 16.54 -9.99
N GLU A 397 -6.19 17.61 -10.78
CA GLU A 397 -4.94 18.29 -11.07
C GLU A 397 -4.82 19.54 -10.18
N GLN A 398 -3.62 19.76 -9.60
CA GLN A 398 -3.34 20.88 -8.71
C GLN A 398 -3.62 22.22 -9.43
N ALA A 399 -4.31 23.14 -8.75
CA ALA A 399 -4.76 24.47 -9.22
C ALA A 399 -6.12 24.56 -9.95
N GLN A 400 -6.95 23.50 -9.93
CA GLN A 400 -8.31 23.54 -10.50
C GLN A 400 -9.37 23.06 -9.49
N GLU A 401 -10.32 23.93 -9.15
CA GLU A 401 -11.42 23.66 -8.19
C GLU A 401 -12.58 22.86 -8.82
N ASP A 402 -12.38 22.22 -9.97
CA ASP A 402 -13.49 21.77 -10.83
C ASP A 402 -13.98 20.35 -10.55
N ILE A 403 -13.21 19.52 -9.84
CA ILE A 403 -13.59 18.14 -9.50
C ILE A 403 -14.06 18.08 -8.05
N SER A 404 -15.31 17.64 -7.86
CA SER A 404 -15.93 17.53 -6.54
C SER A 404 -16.60 16.17 -6.35
N LEU A 405 -16.90 15.81 -5.10
CA LEU A 405 -17.71 14.60 -4.83
C LEU A 405 -19.14 14.72 -5.39
N ARG A 406 -19.64 15.94 -5.61
CA ARG A 406 -20.90 16.16 -6.32
C ARG A 406 -20.81 15.69 -7.76
N SER A 407 -19.75 16.07 -8.50
CA SER A 407 -19.58 15.65 -9.89
C SER A 407 -19.31 14.14 -10.00
N LEU A 408 -18.73 13.52 -8.96
CA LEU A 408 -18.49 12.07 -8.90
C LEU A 408 -19.72 11.26 -8.44
N SER A 409 -20.75 11.89 -7.88
CA SER A 409 -21.88 11.20 -7.24
C SER A 409 -22.57 10.18 -8.15
N ARG A 410 -22.70 10.49 -9.44
CA ARG A 410 -23.32 9.65 -10.45
C ARG A 410 -22.50 8.41 -10.73
N PHE A 411 -21.19 8.55 -10.88
CA PHE A 411 -20.27 7.42 -10.97
C PHE A 411 -20.30 6.55 -9.70
N LEU A 412 -20.25 7.17 -8.51
CA LEU A 412 -20.30 6.45 -7.24
C LEU A 412 -21.61 5.63 -7.12
N SER A 413 -22.71 6.10 -7.68
CA SER A 413 -24.00 5.36 -7.72
C SER A 413 -23.97 4.10 -8.57
N LEU A 414 -22.96 3.94 -9.43
CA LEU A 414 -22.69 2.75 -10.22
C LEU A 414 -21.84 1.73 -9.46
N ALA A 415 -21.27 2.07 -8.30
CA ALA A 415 -20.35 1.24 -7.52
C ALA A 415 -20.95 0.89 -6.14
N PRO A 416 -22.01 0.07 -6.09
CA PRO A 416 -22.76 -0.18 -4.85
C PRO A 416 -21.95 -0.87 -3.75
N ASN A 417 -20.79 -1.45 -4.10
CA ASN A 417 -19.97 -2.30 -3.25
C ASN A 417 -18.64 -1.65 -2.83
N LEU A 418 -18.51 -0.34 -3.07
CA LEU A 418 -17.33 0.46 -2.75
C LEU A 418 -17.06 0.47 -1.25
N GLN A 419 -15.82 0.16 -0.86
CA GLN A 419 -15.37 0.11 0.54
C GLN A 419 -14.37 1.23 0.86
N ARG A 420 -13.51 1.59 -0.11
CA ARG A 420 -12.51 2.64 0.03
C ARG A 420 -12.67 3.69 -1.04
N LEU A 421 -12.72 4.95 -0.62
CA LEU A 421 -12.69 6.12 -1.49
C LEU A 421 -11.53 7.03 -1.09
N LEU A 422 -10.57 7.18 -1.99
CA LEU A 422 -9.52 8.19 -1.89
C LEU A 422 -9.75 9.25 -2.96
N THR A 423 -9.77 10.51 -2.55
CA THR A 423 -9.73 11.65 -3.46
C THR A 423 -8.52 12.51 -3.15
N ALA A 424 -7.86 13.04 -4.18
CA ALA A 424 -6.82 14.05 -4.05
C ALA A 424 -7.16 15.23 -4.97
N TYR A 425 -6.95 16.47 -4.51
CA TYR A 425 -7.32 17.68 -5.28
C TYR A 425 -8.79 17.67 -5.72
N CYS A 426 -9.65 17.19 -4.83
CA CYS A 426 -11.10 17.17 -5.04
C CYS A 426 -11.72 18.15 -4.05
N TYR A 427 -12.11 19.33 -4.52
CA TYR A 427 -12.51 20.46 -3.67
C TYR A 427 -14.03 20.44 -3.38
N GLY A 428 -14.43 21.14 -2.32
CA GLY A 428 -15.81 21.23 -1.88
C GLY A 428 -16.70 22.01 -2.86
N ASP A 429 -17.88 21.46 -3.16
CA ASP A 429 -18.88 22.10 -4.02
C ASP A 429 -20.06 22.59 -3.18
N SER A 430 -20.29 23.91 -3.15
CA SER A 430 -21.38 24.53 -2.37
C SER A 430 -22.78 24.09 -2.81
N ARG A 431 -22.90 23.53 -4.02
CA ARG A 431 -24.15 23.02 -4.56
C ARG A 431 -24.36 21.55 -4.18
N LEU A 432 -23.43 20.91 -3.49
CA LEU A 432 -23.61 19.55 -2.97
C LEU A 432 -24.79 19.56 -1.99
N SER A 433 -25.80 18.74 -2.26
CA SER A 433 -26.98 18.57 -1.42
C SER A 433 -27.46 17.13 -1.47
N GLY A 434 -28.02 16.64 -0.36
CA GLY A 434 -28.54 15.28 -0.25
C GLY A 434 -27.50 14.22 0.11
N THR A 435 -27.95 12.96 0.10
CA THR A 435 -27.15 11.79 0.47
C THR A 435 -26.34 11.29 -0.72
N LEU A 436 -25.05 11.04 -0.52
CA LEU A 436 -24.16 10.44 -1.49
C LEU A 436 -24.24 8.89 -1.41
N PRO A 437 -23.98 8.17 -2.51
CA PRO A 437 -23.98 6.71 -2.52
C PRO A 437 -22.68 6.14 -1.90
N LEU A 438 -22.49 6.38 -0.60
CA LEU A 438 -21.28 6.04 0.16
C LEU A 438 -21.55 5.06 1.32
N ALA A 439 -22.74 4.48 1.39
CA ALA A 439 -23.20 3.69 2.55
C ALA A 439 -22.33 2.48 2.91
N ASN A 440 -21.52 1.96 1.98
CA ASN A 440 -20.59 0.85 2.20
C ASN A 440 -19.12 1.29 2.39
N VAL A 441 -18.83 2.59 2.28
CA VAL A 441 -17.49 3.13 2.45
C VAL A 441 -17.11 3.14 3.92
N VAL A 442 -16.00 2.48 4.24
CA VAL A 442 -15.42 2.35 5.59
C VAL A 442 -14.03 2.97 5.70
N ASP A 443 -13.41 3.32 4.57
CA ASP A 443 -12.10 4.00 4.47
C ASP A 443 -12.25 5.19 3.52
N LEU A 444 -12.36 6.40 4.09
CA LEU A 444 -12.49 7.65 3.35
C LEU A 444 -11.24 8.50 3.52
N ARG A 445 -10.66 8.94 2.40
CA ARG A 445 -9.47 9.79 2.41
C ARG A 445 -9.66 10.98 1.48
N LEU A 446 -9.61 12.17 2.05
CA LEU A 446 -9.75 13.44 1.36
C LEU A 446 -8.41 14.17 1.46
N ASN A 447 -7.57 14.02 0.44
CA ASN A 447 -6.22 14.53 0.46
C ASN A 447 -6.11 15.82 -0.38
N LEU A 448 -5.23 16.72 0.04
CA LEU A 448 -4.94 17.98 -0.67
C LEU A 448 -6.21 18.65 -1.17
N THR A 449 -7.15 18.86 -0.26
CA THR A 449 -8.50 19.34 -0.54
C THR A 449 -8.84 20.57 0.29
N ARG A 450 -9.99 21.17 0.00
CA ARG A 450 -10.65 22.14 0.87
C ARG A 450 -12.14 21.85 0.90
N HIS A 451 -12.69 21.75 2.10
CA HIS A 451 -14.13 21.70 2.30
C HIS A 451 -14.55 22.55 3.50
N THR A 452 -15.70 23.20 3.39
CA THR A 452 -16.41 23.77 4.55
C THR A 452 -17.11 22.67 5.35
N LEU A 453 -17.47 22.94 6.61
CA LEU A 453 -18.25 22.01 7.43
C LEU A 453 -19.56 21.59 6.75
N GLY A 454 -20.27 22.54 6.14
CA GLY A 454 -21.54 22.28 5.45
C GLY A 454 -21.41 21.35 4.24
N GLN A 455 -20.23 21.27 3.63
CA GLN A 455 -19.95 20.35 2.53
C GLN A 455 -19.49 18.97 3.04
N LEU A 456 -18.73 18.91 4.13
CA LEU A 456 -18.25 17.66 4.72
C LEU A 456 -19.34 16.87 5.43
N GLN A 457 -20.25 17.54 6.11
CA GLN A 457 -21.28 16.86 6.90
C GLN A 457 -22.17 15.93 6.05
N PRO A 458 -22.66 16.33 4.85
CA PRO A 458 -23.31 15.41 3.91
C PRO A 458 -22.43 14.23 3.47
N ILE A 459 -21.13 14.45 3.27
CA ILE A 459 -20.19 13.38 2.87
C ILE A 459 -20.07 12.35 3.99
N LEU A 460 -19.74 12.81 5.21
CA LEU A 460 -19.52 11.95 6.37
C LEU A 460 -20.79 11.20 6.80
N SER A 461 -21.95 11.85 6.73
CA SER A 461 -23.24 11.22 7.06
C SER A 461 -23.73 10.23 6.00
N SER A 462 -23.18 10.28 4.79
CA SER A 462 -23.48 9.32 3.73
C SER A 462 -22.62 8.06 3.80
N CYS A 463 -21.50 8.10 4.53
CA CYS A 463 -20.61 6.96 4.67
C CYS A 463 -21.21 5.85 5.56
N GLY A 464 -20.77 4.61 5.32
CA GLY A 464 -20.98 3.52 6.27
C GLY A 464 -20.22 3.73 7.58
N PRO A 465 -20.14 2.72 8.47
CA PRO A 465 -19.39 2.83 9.72
C PRO A 465 -17.90 3.02 9.42
N LEU A 466 -17.44 4.28 9.41
CA LEU A 466 -16.07 4.60 9.05
C LEU A 466 -15.11 3.99 10.07
N GLN A 467 -14.15 3.23 9.56
CA GLN A 467 -13.04 2.66 10.33
C GLN A 467 -11.76 3.48 10.13
N LYS A 468 -11.60 4.10 8.95
CA LYS A 468 -10.45 4.92 8.60
C LYS A 468 -10.91 6.24 7.99
N PHE A 469 -10.32 7.33 8.46
CA PHE A 469 -10.55 8.65 7.90
C PHE A 469 -9.23 9.42 7.78
N ALA A 470 -8.98 10.00 6.60
CA ALA A 470 -7.89 10.95 6.37
C ALA A 470 -8.45 12.27 5.83
N TYR A 471 -7.94 13.39 6.36
CA TYR A 471 -8.14 14.71 5.81
C TYR A 471 -6.79 15.44 5.72
N GLU A 472 -6.49 15.99 4.55
CA GLU A 472 -5.31 16.81 4.32
C GLU A 472 -5.69 18.08 3.54
N SER A 473 -5.47 19.24 4.17
CA SER A 473 -5.70 20.56 3.57
C SER A 473 -4.73 20.84 2.43
N ASP A 474 -5.21 21.53 1.41
CA ASP A 474 -4.40 22.10 0.33
C ASP A 474 -3.77 23.45 0.73
N ARG A 475 -2.44 23.56 0.66
CA ARG A 475 -1.66 24.72 1.13
C ARG A 475 -1.74 25.96 0.23
N ASP A 476 -2.18 25.79 -1.03
CA ASP A 476 -1.98 26.80 -2.07
C ASP A 476 -3.24 27.63 -2.43
N SER A 477 -4.37 27.42 -1.77
CA SER A 477 -5.65 28.03 -2.15
C SER A 477 -6.14 29.11 -1.15
N GLU A 478 -7.03 30.03 -1.54
CA GLU A 478 -7.64 31.07 -0.66
C GLU A 478 -9.13 30.76 -0.38
N GLY A 479 -9.63 30.79 0.87
CA GLY A 479 -11.06 30.58 1.17
C GLY A 479 -11.38 29.95 2.54
N ASP A 480 -12.67 29.86 2.88
CA ASP A 480 -13.17 29.26 4.13
C ASP A 480 -13.01 27.72 4.11
N GLU A 481 -12.37 27.18 5.14
CA GLU A 481 -12.15 25.74 5.34
C GLU A 481 -12.71 25.29 6.69
N VAL A 482 -13.09 24.00 6.78
CA VAL A 482 -13.46 23.38 8.05
C VAL A 482 -12.32 23.50 9.05
N SER A 483 -12.64 23.90 10.28
CA SER A 483 -11.64 23.89 11.34
C SER A 483 -11.38 22.48 11.89
N PRO A 484 -10.25 22.24 12.56
CA PRO A 484 -10.00 21.02 13.31
C PRO A 484 -11.14 20.66 14.29
N ARG A 485 -11.63 21.65 15.04
CA ARG A 485 -12.76 21.48 15.97
C ARG A 485 -14.04 21.04 15.26
N GLN A 486 -14.40 21.74 14.19
CA GLN A 486 -15.59 21.45 13.42
C GLN A 486 -15.52 20.05 12.78
N LEU A 487 -14.36 19.67 12.25
CA LEU A 487 -14.15 18.35 11.64
C LEU A 487 -14.23 17.24 12.70
N ALA A 488 -13.57 17.41 13.85
CA ALA A 488 -13.65 16.45 14.95
C ALA A 488 -15.10 16.27 15.45
N ALA A 489 -15.86 17.37 15.56
CA ALA A 489 -17.28 17.32 15.91
C ALA A 489 -18.10 16.57 14.85
N ALA A 490 -17.85 16.81 13.56
CA ALA A 490 -18.53 16.11 12.47
C ALA A 490 -18.25 14.61 12.46
N LEU A 491 -17.04 14.19 12.87
CA LEU A 491 -16.64 12.79 12.96
C LEU A 491 -17.27 12.03 14.14
N LEU A 492 -17.90 12.71 15.11
CA LEU A 492 -18.55 12.07 16.26
C LEU A 492 -19.65 11.08 15.86
N HIS A 493 -20.19 11.20 14.64
CA HIS A 493 -21.12 10.22 14.07
C HIS A 493 -20.50 8.82 13.94
N HIS A 494 -19.17 8.73 13.76
CA HIS A 494 -18.40 7.50 13.57
C HIS A 494 -17.53 7.15 14.79
N ARG A 495 -17.78 7.78 15.95
CA ARG A 495 -16.94 7.67 17.15
C ARG A 495 -16.71 6.24 17.65
N ASP A 496 -17.70 5.36 17.45
CA ASP A 496 -17.70 3.99 17.96
C ASP A 496 -17.04 3.00 16.97
N THR A 497 -16.70 3.43 15.75
CA THR A 497 -16.17 2.57 14.69
C THR A 497 -14.81 3.00 14.17
N LEU A 498 -14.45 4.28 14.34
CA LEU A 498 -13.22 4.85 13.83
C LEU A 498 -12.00 4.32 14.60
N ARG A 499 -11.09 3.64 13.88
CA ARG A 499 -9.85 3.05 14.42
C ARG A 499 -8.60 3.78 13.98
N TRP A 500 -8.65 4.43 12.83
CA TRP A 500 -7.52 5.14 12.25
C TRP A 500 -7.95 6.53 11.80
N LEU A 501 -7.26 7.56 12.28
CA LEU A 501 -7.54 8.97 11.98
C LEU A 501 -6.25 9.68 11.58
N GLU A 502 -6.25 10.32 10.42
CA GLU A 502 -5.18 11.22 9.99
C GLU A 502 -5.73 12.61 9.66
N LEU A 503 -5.23 13.64 10.33
CA LEU A 503 -5.65 15.03 10.15
C LEU A 503 -4.44 15.93 9.91
N ARG A 504 -4.35 16.51 8.72
CA ARG A 504 -3.30 17.46 8.34
C ARG A 504 -3.95 18.77 7.93
N PHE A 505 -3.70 19.82 8.69
CA PHE A 505 -4.20 21.15 8.40
C PHE A 505 -3.07 22.05 7.95
N SER A 506 -3.33 22.90 6.97
CA SER A 506 -2.36 23.88 6.50
C SER A 506 -2.59 25.23 7.16
N GLY A 507 -1.56 25.79 7.80
CA GLY A 507 -1.59 27.16 8.34
C GLY A 507 -1.99 27.24 9.81
N ASP A 508 -2.10 28.47 10.32
CA ASP A 508 -2.44 28.74 11.71
C ASP A 508 -3.93 28.49 11.99
N VAL A 509 -4.23 27.70 13.02
CA VAL A 509 -5.60 27.49 13.48
C VAL A 509 -6.06 28.70 14.32
N ALA A 510 -7.26 29.20 14.04
CA ALA A 510 -7.86 30.30 14.77
C ALA A 510 -8.12 29.92 16.24
N GLU A 511 -8.06 30.90 17.14
CA GLU A 511 -8.34 30.67 18.56
C GLU A 511 -9.80 30.22 18.75
N GLY A 512 -10.01 29.13 19.47
CA GLY A 512 -11.33 28.54 19.67
C GLY A 512 -11.79 27.66 18.50
N GLU A 513 -10.91 27.31 17.58
CA GLU A 513 -11.18 26.41 16.46
C GLU A 513 -10.35 25.11 16.52
N GLU A 514 -9.67 24.90 17.66
CA GLU A 514 -8.84 23.73 17.92
C GLU A 514 -9.62 22.56 18.53
N ILE A 515 -9.10 21.35 18.36
CA ILE A 515 -9.69 20.12 18.89
C ILE A 515 -9.56 20.12 20.41
N GLU A 516 -10.69 20.16 21.11
CA GLU A 516 -10.72 20.09 22.57
C GLU A 516 -10.55 18.67 23.11
N SER A 517 -11.19 17.68 22.45
CA SER A 517 -11.11 16.29 22.86
C SER A 517 -11.47 15.30 21.76
N LEU A 518 -10.72 14.20 21.73
CA LEU A 518 -10.99 12.98 20.97
C LEU A 518 -11.37 11.80 21.88
N LYS A 519 -11.64 12.02 23.18
CA LYS A 519 -11.97 10.95 24.13
C LYS A 519 -13.24 10.18 23.80
N ALA A 520 -14.14 10.78 23.03
CA ALA A 520 -15.35 10.12 22.56
C ALA A 520 -15.07 8.97 21.57
N PHE A 521 -13.90 8.96 20.92
CA PHE A 521 -13.51 7.95 19.94
C PHE A 521 -12.89 6.73 20.63
N SER A 522 -13.74 5.91 21.25
CA SER A 522 -13.32 4.81 22.14
C SER A 522 -12.56 3.66 21.44
N GLN A 523 -12.69 3.53 20.12
CA GLN A 523 -12.01 2.52 19.30
C GLN A 523 -10.81 3.08 18.54
N LEU A 524 -10.41 4.34 18.78
CA LEU A 524 -9.33 4.97 18.04
C LEU A 524 -7.97 4.37 18.45
N GLU A 525 -7.38 3.59 17.56
CA GLU A 525 -6.11 2.86 17.76
C GLU A 525 -4.93 3.66 17.20
N THR A 526 -5.11 4.31 16.05
CA THR A 526 -4.05 5.09 15.39
C THR A 526 -4.51 6.53 15.17
N LEU A 527 -3.71 7.48 15.65
CA LEU A 527 -3.90 8.90 15.39
C LEU A 527 -2.65 9.50 14.74
N ARG A 528 -2.84 10.20 13.63
CA ARG A 528 -1.80 10.96 12.94
C ARG A 528 -2.29 12.40 12.79
N ILE A 529 -1.61 13.37 13.37
CA ILE A 529 -2.17 14.72 13.49
C ILE A 529 -1.10 15.80 13.54
N ASP A 530 -1.34 16.91 12.87
CA ASP A 530 -0.57 18.14 13.05
C ASP A 530 -0.83 18.75 14.44
N VAL A 531 0.21 19.22 15.13
CA VAL A 531 0.10 19.90 16.44
C VAL A 531 -0.83 21.09 16.38
N ALA A 532 -0.84 21.83 15.26
CA ALA A 532 -1.71 22.98 15.05
C ALA A 532 -3.19 22.63 15.28
N GLY A 533 -3.60 21.39 15.04
CA GLY A 533 -4.96 20.89 15.27
C GLY A 533 -5.43 20.97 16.74
N PHE A 534 -4.53 21.07 17.71
CA PHE A 534 -4.84 21.18 19.16
C PHE A 534 -4.51 22.55 19.76
N GLY A 535 -4.01 23.51 18.97
CA GLY A 535 -3.49 24.78 19.50
C GLY A 535 -2.31 25.28 18.68
N SER A 536 -2.26 26.59 18.41
CA SER A 536 -1.00 27.20 17.98
C SER A 536 0.01 27.09 19.16
N PRO A 537 1.18 26.49 18.96
CA PRO A 537 2.15 26.26 20.04
C PRO A 537 2.68 27.56 20.64
N ASN A 538 2.71 28.63 19.86
CA ASN A 538 3.07 29.99 20.30
C ASN A 538 2.06 30.61 21.28
N ARG A 539 0.89 29.98 21.46
CA ARG A 539 -0.20 30.48 22.32
C ARG A 539 -0.38 29.66 23.59
N LEU A 540 0.34 28.55 23.74
CA LEU A 540 0.27 27.71 24.93
C LEU A 540 1.24 28.23 25.99
N PRO A 541 0.82 28.41 27.26
CA PRO A 541 1.74 28.71 28.34
C PRO A 541 2.84 27.64 28.40
N PRO A 542 4.12 28.00 28.61
CA PRO A 542 5.24 27.05 28.62
C PRO A 542 5.07 25.84 29.57
N ASP A 543 4.15 25.97 30.54
CA ASP A 543 3.91 25.02 31.63
C ASP A 543 2.55 24.30 31.54
N ASP A 544 1.62 24.66 30.64
CA ASP A 544 0.34 23.94 30.46
C ASP A 544 0.37 22.99 29.25
N ASN A 545 1.17 21.95 29.40
CA ASN A 545 1.37 20.90 28.39
C ASN A 545 0.29 19.81 28.47
N SER A 546 -0.86 20.10 29.12
CA SER A 546 -1.87 19.10 29.44
C SER A 546 -2.92 18.91 28.34
N LEU A 547 -3.04 19.84 27.39
CA LEU A 547 -4.09 19.83 26.36
C LEU A 547 -4.06 18.59 25.48
N LEU A 548 -2.91 18.25 24.87
CA LEU A 548 -2.78 17.05 24.06
C LEU A 548 -3.11 15.79 24.89
N VAL A 549 -2.53 15.67 26.09
CA VAL A 549 -2.81 14.52 26.97
C VAL A 549 -4.28 14.44 27.39
N ASN A 550 -4.93 15.57 27.64
CA ASN A 550 -6.34 15.62 28.04
C ASN A 550 -7.29 15.37 26.87
N ALA A 551 -6.86 15.66 25.65
CA ALA A 551 -7.67 15.48 24.45
C ALA A 551 -7.69 14.03 23.97
N LEU A 552 -6.61 13.27 24.13
CA LEU A 552 -6.48 11.93 23.55
C LEU A 552 -7.29 10.85 24.30
N PRO A 553 -7.90 9.87 23.60
CA PRO A 553 -8.50 8.68 24.22
C PRO A 553 -7.42 7.70 24.71
N GLY A 554 -7.77 6.91 25.74
CA GLY A 554 -6.88 5.88 26.28
C GLY A 554 -6.67 4.66 25.38
N SER A 555 -7.43 4.54 24.28
CA SER A 555 -7.38 3.44 23.30
C SER A 555 -6.23 3.53 22.30
N ILE A 556 -5.52 4.67 22.24
CA ILE A 556 -4.47 4.90 21.25
C ILE A 556 -3.31 3.93 21.46
N GLN A 557 -2.93 3.25 20.37
CA GLN A 557 -1.78 2.36 20.26
C GLN A 557 -0.61 3.01 19.51
N ASP A 558 -0.91 3.75 18.45
CA ASP A 558 0.05 4.43 17.59
C ASP A 558 -0.32 5.91 17.45
N LEU A 559 0.52 6.80 17.97
CA LEU A 559 0.39 8.24 17.81
C LEU A 559 1.49 8.75 16.87
N ALA A 560 1.14 9.53 15.85
CA ALA A 560 2.11 10.29 15.08
C ALA A 560 1.73 11.77 15.10
N ILE A 561 2.69 12.60 15.46
CA ILE A 561 2.57 14.05 15.36
C ILE A 561 3.27 14.49 14.07
N LEU A 562 2.59 15.27 13.26
CA LEU A 562 3.00 15.66 11.91
C LEU A 562 3.43 17.13 11.88
N ASP A 563 4.32 17.45 10.93
CA ASP A 563 4.80 18.80 10.58
C ASP A 563 5.35 19.67 11.74
N ILE A 564 6.05 19.06 12.70
CA ILE A 564 6.55 19.75 13.91
C ILE A 564 7.60 20.85 13.66
N ILE A 565 7.46 22.00 14.32
CA ILE A 565 8.50 23.02 14.57
C ILE A 565 8.98 22.99 16.05
N GLN A 566 10.30 22.92 16.25
CA GLN A 566 11.08 22.83 17.51
C GLN A 566 10.37 22.82 18.90
N GLU A 567 9.60 23.85 19.28
CA GLU A 567 9.10 24.03 20.65
C GLU A 567 7.99 23.02 21.02
N GLU A 568 7.32 22.48 20.00
CA GLU A 568 6.18 21.58 20.11
C GLU A 568 6.53 20.17 20.58
N GLY A 569 7.79 19.75 20.44
CA GLY A 569 8.26 18.44 20.91
C GLY A 569 8.08 18.26 22.42
N ARG A 570 8.05 19.35 23.20
CA ARG A 570 7.83 19.30 24.66
C ARG A 570 6.44 18.79 25.04
N HIS A 571 5.42 19.05 24.23
CA HIS A 571 4.06 18.57 24.51
C HIS A 571 3.97 17.04 24.44
N ILE A 572 4.83 16.44 23.60
CA ILE A 572 4.89 15.00 23.42
C ILE A 572 5.57 14.32 24.62
N LEU A 573 6.51 14.99 25.31
CA LEU A 573 7.12 14.48 26.55
C LEU A 573 6.11 14.22 27.66
N GLU A 574 5.04 15.02 27.74
CA GLU A 574 4.00 14.80 28.76
C GLU A 574 3.22 13.50 28.55
N ILE A 575 3.14 13.00 27.31
CA ILE A 575 2.54 11.71 27.02
C ILE A 575 3.36 10.59 27.67
N ALA A 576 4.69 10.67 27.57
CA ALA A 576 5.59 9.72 28.23
C ALA A 576 5.43 9.78 29.76
N LYS A 577 5.36 10.98 30.35
CA LYS A 577 5.18 11.16 31.80
C LYS A 577 3.82 10.66 32.31
N LYS A 578 2.78 10.72 31.48
CA LYS A 578 1.40 10.30 31.82
C LYS A 578 1.02 8.96 31.19
N ARG A 579 1.99 8.03 31.07
CA ARG A 579 1.82 6.67 30.52
C ARG A 579 0.59 5.92 31.03
N SER A 580 0.21 6.12 32.30
CA SER A 580 -0.94 5.48 32.94
C SER A 580 -2.28 5.83 32.29
N LEU A 581 -2.38 6.98 31.61
CA LEU A 581 -3.59 7.40 30.89
C LEU A 581 -3.73 6.72 29.52
N PHE A 582 -2.65 6.11 29.01
CA PHE A 582 -2.59 5.55 27.66
C PHE A 582 -2.14 4.08 27.66
N PRO A 583 -2.79 3.16 28.40
CA PRO A 583 -2.32 1.80 28.64
C PRO A 583 -1.94 1.03 27.35
N GLU A 584 -2.63 1.28 26.25
CA GLU A 584 -2.42 0.60 24.97
C GLU A 584 -1.33 1.24 24.09
N LEU A 585 -0.77 2.39 24.47
CA LEU A 585 0.20 3.12 23.65
C LEU A 585 1.53 2.38 23.56
N HIS A 586 1.90 2.00 22.34
CA HIS A 586 3.13 1.27 22.04
C HIS A 586 4.09 2.08 21.17
N ARG A 587 3.58 3.04 20.39
CA ARG A 587 4.41 3.81 19.45
C ARG A 587 4.03 5.28 19.44
N VAL A 588 5.05 6.13 19.49
CA VAL A 588 4.95 7.56 19.25
C VAL A 588 5.92 7.96 18.14
N GLY A 589 5.40 8.64 17.12
CA GLY A 589 6.15 9.15 15.99
C GLY A 589 6.08 10.66 15.91
N VAL A 590 7.17 11.28 15.45
CA VAL A 590 7.22 12.69 15.06
C VAL A 590 7.70 12.77 13.61
N ASP A 591 6.92 13.41 12.74
CA ASP A 591 7.28 13.73 11.35
C ASP A 591 7.39 15.26 11.25
N GLY A 592 8.49 15.81 10.73
CA GLY A 592 8.69 17.26 10.69
C GLY A 592 9.57 17.74 9.53
N THR A 593 9.39 19.01 9.16
CA THR A 593 10.31 19.76 8.31
C THR A 593 11.49 20.30 9.12
N PRO A 594 12.68 20.45 8.52
CA PRO A 594 13.85 20.96 9.21
C PRO A 594 13.66 22.45 9.40
N ILE A 595 13.56 22.88 10.64
CA ILE A 595 14.16 24.15 11.04
C ILE A 595 15.49 23.74 11.67
N ASP A 596 16.55 24.48 11.38
CA ASP A 596 17.98 24.21 11.65
C ASP A 596 18.37 23.99 13.13
N THR A 597 17.44 23.60 13.99
CA THR A 597 17.54 23.88 15.41
C THR A 597 16.90 22.83 16.33
N TYR A 598 16.40 21.67 15.89
CA TYR A 598 16.16 20.61 16.90
C TYR A 598 17.49 20.30 17.61
N ASP A 599 17.62 20.80 18.86
CA ASP A 599 18.82 20.60 19.63
C ASP A 599 18.95 19.09 19.85
N LYS A 600 20.15 18.58 19.62
CA LYS A 600 20.47 17.18 19.86
C LYS A 600 20.07 16.76 21.28
N GLU A 601 20.16 17.70 22.24
CA GLU A 601 19.70 17.49 23.61
C GLU A 601 18.19 17.26 23.71
N ALA A 602 17.36 18.00 22.96
CA ALA A 602 15.90 17.85 22.96
C ALA A 602 15.46 16.52 22.34
N CYS A 603 16.10 16.10 21.23
CA CYS A 603 15.84 14.79 20.62
C CYS A 603 16.23 13.65 21.57
N THR A 604 17.39 13.75 22.22
CA THR A 604 17.86 12.75 23.20
C THR A 604 16.93 12.69 24.40
N ALA A 605 16.41 13.82 24.86
CA ALA A 605 15.43 13.86 25.96
C ALA A 605 14.11 13.15 25.60
N LEU A 606 13.61 13.33 24.38
CA LEU A 606 12.44 12.61 23.87
C LEU A 606 12.69 11.10 23.79
N GLU A 607 13.80 10.70 23.19
CA GLU A 607 14.19 9.28 23.09
C GLU A 607 14.28 8.62 24.47
N ASN A 608 14.95 9.26 25.42
CA ASN A 608 15.09 8.74 26.78
C ASN A 608 13.75 8.66 27.51
N ALA A 609 12.92 9.71 27.44
CA ALA A 609 11.63 9.75 28.14
C ALA A 609 10.68 8.65 27.65
N PHE A 610 10.61 8.40 26.34
CA PHE A 610 9.78 7.33 25.80
C PHE A 610 10.37 5.93 26.05
N ALA A 611 11.69 5.79 26.02
CA ALA A 611 12.36 4.55 26.41
C ALA A 611 12.09 4.19 27.87
N GLU A 612 12.18 5.16 28.80
CA GLU A 612 11.84 4.99 30.21
C GLU A 612 10.36 4.63 30.41
N ALA A 613 9.47 5.17 29.58
CA ALA A 613 8.05 4.85 29.59
C ALA A 613 7.69 3.52 28.89
N GLY A 614 8.66 2.81 28.32
CA GLY A 614 8.45 1.55 27.61
C GLY A 614 7.68 1.69 26.29
N ILE A 615 7.74 2.85 25.65
CA ILE A 615 7.05 3.19 24.40
C ILE A 615 8.08 3.32 23.28
N GLY A 616 7.82 2.75 22.10
CA GLY A 616 8.66 2.92 20.93
C GLY A 616 8.57 4.35 20.39
N PHE A 617 9.70 5.04 20.24
CA PHE A 617 9.75 6.39 19.69
C PHE A 617 10.40 6.41 18.30
N ARG A 618 9.82 7.18 17.37
CA ARG A 618 10.38 7.39 16.02
C ARG A 618 10.38 8.87 15.67
N LEU A 619 11.56 9.42 15.39
CA LEU A 619 11.72 10.77 14.85
C LEU A 619 12.03 10.72 13.35
N LYS A 620 11.30 11.48 12.54
CA LYS A 620 11.51 11.66 11.10
C LYS A 620 11.71 13.15 10.83
N VAL A 621 12.97 13.55 10.60
CA VAL A 621 13.37 14.92 10.27
C VAL A 621 13.70 14.99 8.78
N SER A 622 12.91 15.72 8.00
CA SER A 622 13.28 16.07 6.64
C SER A 622 14.46 17.05 6.71
N VAL A 623 15.53 16.97 5.90
CA VAL A 623 16.63 17.98 5.88
C VAL A 623 16.58 18.81 4.59
N CYS A 624 16.51 20.14 4.69
CA CYS A 624 16.56 21.11 3.60
C CYS A 624 17.85 21.89 3.82
N GLY A 625 18.81 21.73 2.90
CA GLY A 625 20.10 22.39 3.02
C GLY A 625 20.05 23.90 2.79
N GLY A 626 20.73 24.66 3.64
CA GLY A 626 21.20 26.02 3.38
C GLY A 626 22.63 26.19 3.91
N GLY A 627 23.61 26.75 3.21
CA GLY A 627 23.63 27.30 1.85
C GLY A 627 25.06 27.63 1.39
N CYS A 628 25.24 27.79 0.08
CA CYS A 628 26.27 28.67 -0.48
C CYS A 628 26.00 28.97 -1.98
N ARG A 629 25.46 30.18 -2.21
CA ARG A 629 25.55 31.08 -3.39
C ARG A 629 25.30 30.54 -4.82
N THR A 630 24.14 30.98 -5.35
CA THR A 630 23.86 31.55 -6.70
C THR A 630 24.35 30.84 -7.97
N HIS A 631 23.43 30.15 -8.66
CA HIS A 631 22.88 30.61 -9.95
C HIS A 631 21.60 29.82 -10.30
N PHE A 632 20.49 30.53 -10.50
CA PHE A 632 19.26 29.99 -11.07
C PHE A 632 19.49 29.53 -12.52
N ARG A 633 19.32 28.23 -12.78
CA ARG A 633 18.60 27.72 -13.96
C ARG A 633 17.80 26.48 -13.54
N SER A 634 16.50 26.54 -13.83
CA SER A 634 15.48 25.53 -13.58
C SER A 634 15.86 24.14 -14.11
N ASN A 635 15.84 23.12 -13.25
CA ASN A 635 15.81 21.70 -13.61
C ASN A 635 15.05 20.91 -12.51
N PRO A 636 14.07 20.04 -12.84
CA PRO A 636 13.13 19.45 -11.88
C PRO A 636 13.69 18.17 -11.24
N ASP A 637 14.86 18.27 -10.63
CA ASP A 637 15.55 17.16 -9.96
C ASP A 637 16.21 17.67 -8.67
N THR A 638 15.52 17.59 -7.54
CA THR A 638 16.14 17.70 -6.21
C THR A 638 15.57 16.64 -5.27
N ARG A 639 16.27 15.50 -5.21
CA ARG A 639 16.17 14.48 -4.17
C ARG A 639 16.54 15.09 -2.80
N ARG A 640 15.69 14.89 -1.79
CA ARG A 640 16.01 15.18 -0.37
C ARG A 640 16.77 13.99 0.22
N SER A 641 17.90 14.25 0.88
CA SER A 641 18.75 13.24 1.54
C SER A 641 18.49 13.23 3.06
N TRP A 642 18.49 12.05 3.69
CA TRP A 642 18.26 11.84 5.12
C TRP A 642 19.59 11.60 5.87
N TYR A 643 19.70 12.08 7.11
CA TYR A 643 20.80 11.75 8.02
C TYR A 643 20.33 10.77 9.10
N VAL A 644 21.03 9.64 9.23
CA VAL A 644 21.01 8.80 10.44
C VAL A 644 22.31 9.10 11.17
N VAL A 645 22.25 9.83 12.28
CA VAL A 645 23.45 10.03 13.13
C VAL A 645 23.49 8.89 14.14
N ASN A 646 24.19 7.81 13.76
CA ASN A 646 24.66 6.81 14.72
C ASN A 646 25.88 7.38 15.44
N VAL A 647 25.75 7.79 16.71
CA VAL A 647 26.91 8.17 17.53
C VAL A 647 27.50 6.91 18.16
N ALA A 648 28.26 6.17 17.36
CA ALA A 648 29.16 5.14 17.88
C ALA A 648 30.33 4.90 16.90
N ASP A 649 31.05 5.93 16.48
CA ASP A 649 32.53 5.88 16.43
C ASP A 649 33.14 7.24 16.07
N ARG A 650 34.28 7.58 16.71
CA ARG A 650 35.09 8.75 16.35
C ARG A 650 36.10 8.34 15.29
N ARG A 651 35.95 8.78 14.03
CA ARG A 651 37.05 9.21 13.13
C ARG A 651 36.55 9.57 11.72
N THR A 652 36.89 10.78 11.29
CA THR A 652 36.76 11.36 9.96
C THR A 652 37.72 10.77 8.93
N THR A 653 37.24 10.39 7.75
CA THR A 653 37.96 10.58 6.47
C THR A 653 37.02 10.53 5.26
N ILE A 654 37.09 11.55 4.39
CA ILE A 654 36.37 11.65 3.11
C ILE A 654 37.32 11.21 1.98
N SER A 655 36.90 10.30 1.10
CA SER A 655 37.52 10.11 -0.21
C SER A 655 36.48 10.26 -1.33
N LYS A 656 36.79 11.12 -2.31
CA LYS A 656 36.02 11.33 -3.54
C LYS A 656 36.55 10.38 -4.62
N THR A 657 35.67 9.62 -5.26
CA THR A 657 35.99 9.00 -6.56
C THR A 657 34.87 9.28 -7.55
N ARG A 658 35.25 9.93 -8.65
CA ARG A 658 34.38 10.41 -9.73
C ARG A 658 34.38 9.32 -10.80
N VAL A 659 33.22 8.73 -11.11
CA VAL A 659 33.06 7.82 -12.26
C VAL A 659 32.21 8.54 -13.31
N GLN A 660 32.80 8.76 -14.48
CA GLN A 660 32.12 9.24 -15.69
C GLN A 660 31.15 8.17 -16.19
N LEU A 661 29.89 8.56 -16.46
CA LEU A 661 28.94 7.76 -17.23
C LEU A 661 28.98 8.20 -18.71
N SER A 662 29.00 7.21 -19.61
CA SER A 662 28.84 7.38 -21.06
C SER A 662 27.37 7.62 -21.44
N PRO A 663 27.07 8.17 -22.64
CA PRO A 663 25.73 8.67 -22.95
C PRO A 663 24.82 7.64 -23.63
N ARG A 664 23.58 7.58 -23.11
CA ARG A 664 22.30 7.25 -23.79
C ARG A 664 22.17 5.88 -24.49
N GLU A 665 21.45 4.98 -23.82
CA GLU A 665 20.50 4.09 -24.49
C GLU A 665 19.07 4.45 -24.02
N LYS A 666 18.19 4.73 -24.98
CA LYS A 666 16.78 5.08 -24.73
C LYS A 666 16.01 3.85 -24.27
N LEU A 667 15.40 3.91 -23.09
CA LEU A 667 14.39 2.95 -22.62
C LEU A 667 13.21 2.86 -23.62
N PRO A 668 12.75 1.65 -24.02
CA PRO A 668 11.55 1.50 -24.82
C PRO A 668 10.28 1.62 -23.98
N ASP A 669 9.28 2.19 -24.65
CA ASP A 669 8.12 2.93 -24.12
C ASP A 669 6.89 2.01 -23.87
N ALA A 670 6.25 2.09 -22.69
CA ALA A 670 5.28 1.12 -22.15
C ALA A 670 3.98 0.94 -22.98
N GLY A 671 3.52 1.97 -23.69
CA GLY A 671 2.43 1.87 -24.67
C GLY A 671 2.57 0.92 -25.87
N LYS A 672 3.76 0.38 -26.16
CA LYS A 672 3.93 -0.58 -27.27
C LYS A 672 3.35 -1.96 -26.96
N PHE A 673 2.95 -2.23 -25.72
CA PHE A 673 2.52 -3.56 -25.29
C PHE A 673 1.05 -3.89 -25.59
N PHE A 674 0.21 -2.88 -25.81
CA PHE A 674 -1.22 -3.06 -26.14
C PHE A 674 -1.55 -2.83 -27.64
N GLY A 675 -0.52 -2.57 -28.45
CA GLY A 675 -0.63 -2.19 -29.85
C GLY A 675 0.30 -2.97 -30.76
N ALA A 676 0.23 -4.30 -30.74
CA ALA A 676 0.80 -5.09 -31.83
C ALA A 676 -0.31 -5.39 -32.83
N ASP A 677 -0.14 -4.91 -34.07
CA ASP A 677 -0.89 -5.38 -35.23
C ASP A 677 -0.87 -6.92 -35.23
N LEU A 678 -2.02 -7.53 -34.94
CA LEU A 678 -2.24 -8.93 -35.27
C LEU A 678 -2.35 -9.00 -36.79
N PRO A 679 -1.58 -9.86 -37.48
CA PRO A 679 -1.78 -10.07 -38.90
C PRO A 679 -3.21 -10.55 -39.11
N SER A 680 -3.93 -9.87 -40.01
CA SER A 680 -5.20 -10.35 -40.55
C SER A 680 -5.04 -11.77 -41.09
N ASP A 681 -6.04 -12.61 -40.81
CA ASP A 681 -6.24 -13.97 -41.30
C ASP A 681 -5.41 -14.37 -42.54
N ARG A 682 -4.48 -15.32 -42.35
CA ARG A 682 -4.21 -16.45 -43.26
C ARG A 682 -3.69 -17.65 -42.49
#